data_AF-A0A5B8EIW1-F1
#
_entry.id   AF-A0A5B8EIW1-F1
#
_cell.length_a   1.000
_cell.length_b   1.000
_cell.length_c   1.000
_cell.angle_alpha   90.00
_cell.angle_beta   90.00
_cell.angle_gamma   90.00
#
_symmetry.space_group_name_H-M   'P 1'
#
loop_
_entity.id
_entity.type
_entity.pdbx_description
1 polymer ?
#
loop_
_entity_poly.entity_id
_entity_poly.type
_entity_poly.pdbx_seq_one_letter_code
_entity_poly.pdbx_strand_id
1 'polypeptide(L)'
;MTELLEPTAAGVAGLPVDEVVAALRSRLVSHDGGPVGVVALGARGVQDDPADAVRAQASVHVTGEAVLVGPWGGADGACGQCLGIRWQRLRTRSEREALEHGKVPEPLGSWPVLTDFLVAAVQAQVWLAQARQPEPSPWGSGWQRPADLRQRQVTRIDLETLGLLTVPVLREPTCPSCGPDGVDDPLAAGDLAEQPKPRPDVYRTRGIDDLDLPSAALANPVAGVIGTKTWLNHLSPTTAPVAGGGFVRGYAGLVDVTWSGQGASYDRSRTLAFVEGLERYAGTHRRHGREVVVASYDDVRDHAVHPLSCGDYDPATYAEESLLDPFDPSRPIPWVWGRSLTHDRAVLVPSRLVYYSAGVAADNFVFECSNGCATGSSREEATLFGLLELLERDAFLLAWYGGLDLPRIDLDDLDDPRISAMRARAGLLGYDLHVLDNRIDIDVPVITSVAVRPDGSMGTLSLAAGASLDPREAVEAALSETLTYLPHLPNQAREGEAELRAMMADYGLVRHLTDHARMYGMPEMGVHTRRYVAPRSSTTFGAAFGAHLDRPGRTDLREDVADVVDRIAAAGHEVVVVDQTSPEQAAAGLHTVATLAPGLLPIDFGWNRQRALRMPRLRTAPARAGLVDHVLTDEELVRVPHPFP
;
A
#
# COMPACT_ATOMS: atom_id res chain seq x y z
N MET A 1 23.31 47.80 8.94
CA MET A 1 22.30 48.56 9.71
C MET A 1 20.96 47.88 9.45
N THR A 2 20.81 46.62 9.85
CA THR A 2 20.65 46.12 11.24
C THR A 2 19.25 46.42 11.74
N GLU A 3 18.32 45.53 11.42
CA GLU A 3 17.28 45.12 12.35
C GLU A 3 16.90 43.68 11.97
N LEU A 4 17.65 42.76 12.58
CA LEU A 4 17.28 41.36 12.71
C LEU A 4 15.99 41.33 13.54
N LEU A 5 14.89 40.94 12.90
CA LEU A 5 13.70 40.48 13.62
C LEU A 5 14.09 39.15 14.27
N GLU A 6 14.42 39.21 15.56
CA GLU A 6 14.41 38.05 16.43
C GLU A 6 13.03 37.38 16.35
N PRO A 7 12.94 36.06 16.12
CA PRO A 7 11.67 35.37 16.26
C PRO A 7 11.35 35.32 17.75
N THR A 8 10.44 36.19 18.19
CA THR A 8 9.91 36.15 19.54
C THR A 8 9.26 34.78 19.76
N ALA A 9 9.91 33.96 20.60
CA ALA A 9 9.35 32.78 21.21
C ALA A 9 8.19 33.16 22.14
N ALA A 10 7.04 33.52 21.56
CA ALA A 10 5.78 33.54 22.29
C ALA A 10 5.22 32.11 22.32
N GLY A 11 5.92 31.23 23.04
CA GLY A 11 5.42 29.91 23.34
C GLY A 11 4.21 30.01 24.27
N VAL A 12 3.15 29.26 23.96
CA VAL A 12 2.11 28.92 24.93
C VAL A 12 2.77 28.07 26.02
N ALA A 13 3.42 28.71 27.00
CA ALA A 13 3.74 28.07 28.27
C ALA A 13 2.41 27.94 29.03
N GLY A 14 2.10 26.73 29.52
CA GLY A 14 0.96 26.53 30.42
C GLY A 14 -0.09 25.50 29.98
N LEU A 15 0.27 24.51 29.15
CA LEU A 15 -0.59 23.33 29.04
C LEU A 15 -0.39 22.44 30.29
N PRO A 16 -1.43 21.79 30.81
CA PRO A 16 -1.33 20.95 32.01
C PRO A 16 -0.24 19.85 31.92
N VAL A 17 0.05 19.34 30.71
CA VAL A 17 1.12 18.36 30.49
C VAL A 17 2.53 18.92 30.71
N ASP A 18 2.74 20.23 30.48
CA ASP A 18 4.06 20.87 30.67
C ASP A 18 4.43 20.94 32.16
N GLU A 19 3.44 21.18 33.03
CA GLU A 19 3.63 21.19 34.49
C GLU A 19 4.08 19.82 35.00
N VAL A 20 3.52 18.76 34.42
CA VAL A 20 3.86 17.37 34.76
C VAL A 20 5.25 17.02 34.27
N VAL A 21 5.60 17.44 33.05
CA VAL A 21 6.97 17.28 32.52
C VAL A 21 7.96 17.95 33.44
N ALA A 22 7.69 19.18 33.91
CA ALA A 22 8.55 19.87 34.88
C ALA A 22 8.63 19.12 36.21
N ALA A 23 7.50 18.64 36.75
CA ALA A 23 7.45 17.89 37.99
C ALA A 23 8.24 16.57 37.91
N LEU A 24 8.04 15.77 36.86
CA LEU A 24 8.79 14.54 36.63
C LEU A 24 10.27 14.81 36.41
N ARG A 25 10.64 15.83 35.62
CA ARG A 25 12.05 16.20 35.39
C ARG A 25 12.77 16.57 36.70
N SER A 26 12.07 17.17 37.66
CA SER A 26 12.65 17.53 38.96
C SER A 26 12.77 16.35 39.94
N ARG A 27 12.00 15.27 39.73
CA ARG A 27 11.88 14.13 40.66
C ARG A 27 12.57 12.87 40.18
N LEU A 28 12.73 12.70 38.87
CA LEU A 28 13.34 11.52 38.26
C LEU A 28 14.86 11.66 38.21
N VAL A 29 15.55 10.56 38.54
CA VAL A 29 17.01 10.43 38.44
C VAL A 29 17.38 9.20 37.64
N SER A 30 18.46 9.25 36.85
CA SER A 30 18.98 8.06 36.18
C SER A 30 19.53 7.08 37.20
N HIS A 31 19.83 5.85 36.77
CA HIS A 31 20.44 4.84 37.63
C HIS A 31 21.79 5.31 38.21
N ASP A 32 22.53 6.10 37.42
CA ASP A 32 23.82 6.68 37.79
C ASP A 32 23.68 8.04 38.54
N GLY A 33 22.46 8.45 38.87
CA GLY A 33 22.18 9.70 39.59
C GLY A 33 22.19 10.98 38.74
N GLY A 34 22.27 10.85 37.41
CA GLY A 34 22.18 11.98 36.47
C GLY A 34 20.74 12.42 36.16
N PRO A 35 20.56 13.55 35.45
CA PRO A 35 19.24 14.03 35.06
C PRO A 35 18.59 13.11 34.01
N VAL A 36 17.26 13.03 34.03
CA VAL A 36 16.46 12.27 33.05
C VAL A 36 15.82 13.22 32.05
N GLY A 37 15.97 12.93 30.75
CA GLY A 37 15.33 13.69 29.68
C GLY A 37 13.82 13.40 29.64
N VAL A 38 13.01 14.37 30.05
CA VAL A 38 11.54 14.30 30.06
C VAL A 38 10.96 15.34 29.10
N VAL A 39 10.06 14.95 28.20
CA VAL A 39 9.41 15.84 27.22
C VAL A 39 7.91 15.58 27.12
N ALA A 40 7.12 16.59 26.72
CA ALA A 40 5.71 16.42 26.41
C ALA A 40 5.54 15.79 25.00
N LEU A 41 4.47 15.05 24.77
CA LEU A 41 4.11 14.48 23.46
C LEU A 41 2.59 14.53 23.27
N GLY A 42 2.14 15.01 22.11
CA GLY A 42 0.70 15.21 21.82
C GLY A 42 0.12 16.53 22.33
N ALA A 43 0.96 17.42 22.89
CA ALA A 43 0.57 18.80 23.21
C ALA A 43 0.62 19.70 21.96
N ARG A 44 1.55 19.39 21.06
CA ARG A 44 1.84 20.08 19.80
C ARG A 44 2.28 19.05 18.77
N GLY A 45 2.23 19.41 17.48
CA GLY A 45 2.78 18.61 16.41
C GLY A 45 4.26 18.31 16.67
N VAL A 46 4.67 17.05 16.51
CA VAL A 46 6.03 16.58 16.84
C VAL A 46 7.13 17.33 16.09
N GLN A 47 6.83 17.87 14.91
CA GLN A 47 7.75 18.67 14.09
C GLN A 47 7.78 20.15 14.48
N ASP A 48 6.72 20.66 15.12
CA ASP A 48 6.57 22.07 15.52
C ASP A 48 6.80 22.27 17.04
N ASP A 49 7.16 21.20 17.75
CA ASP A 49 7.35 21.22 19.20
C ASP A 49 8.74 21.79 19.54
N PRO A 50 8.85 22.82 20.41
CA PRO A 50 10.14 23.29 20.92
C PRO A 50 11.00 22.19 21.57
N ALA A 51 10.37 21.10 22.04
CA ALA A 51 11.07 19.93 22.55
C ALA A 51 11.77 19.10 21.46
N ASP A 52 11.52 19.34 20.17
CA ASP A 52 12.12 18.61 19.04
C ASP A 52 13.66 18.52 19.15
N ALA A 53 14.31 19.65 19.49
CA ALA A 53 15.75 19.74 19.65
C ALA A 53 16.34 18.80 20.73
N VAL A 54 15.54 18.43 21.74
CA VAL A 54 15.97 17.57 22.86
C VAL A 54 15.27 16.22 22.90
N ARG A 55 14.18 16.03 22.15
CA ARG A 55 13.35 14.81 22.14
C ARG A 55 14.16 13.60 21.71
N ALA A 56 15.06 13.75 20.75
CA ALA A 56 15.91 12.67 20.28
C ALA A 56 16.64 11.94 21.42
N GLN A 57 17.07 12.69 22.45
CA GLN A 57 17.82 12.18 23.60
C GLN A 57 16.92 11.90 24.82
N ALA A 58 15.63 12.26 24.76
CA ALA A 58 14.71 12.05 25.86
C ALA A 58 14.40 10.55 26.05
N SER A 59 14.34 10.13 27.31
CA SER A 59 14.01 8.76 27.69
C SER A 59 12.61 8.64 28.29
N VAL A 60 11.94 9.76 28.53
CA VAL A 60 10.57 9.82 29.09
C VAL A 60 9.74 10.82 28.28
N HIS A 61 8.60 10.36 27.76
CA HIS A 61 7.65 11.16 26.98
C HIS A 61 6.29 11.12 27.68
N VAL A 62 5.74 12.29 28.00
CA VAL A 62 4.47 12.42 28.73
C VAL A 62 3.36 12.78 27.76
N THR A 63 2.31 11.96 27.70
CA THR A 63 1.11 12.23 26.88
C THR A 63 -0.08 12.59 27.78
N GLY A 64 -1.26 12.82 27.18
CA GLY A 64 -2.50 13.02 27.92
C GLY A 64 -2.97 11.78 28.72
N GLU A 65 -2.54 10.59 28.34
CA GLU A 65 -3.08 9.31 28.86
C GLU A 65 -1.99 8.37 29.43
N ALA A 66 -0.71 8.63 29.13
CA ALA A 66 0.38 7.73 29.48
C ALA A 66 1.71 8.44 29.69
N VAL A 67 2.61 7.78 30.42
CA VAL A 67 4.06 8.06 30.37
C VAL A 67 4.73 6.97 29.55
N LEU A 68 5.46 7.35 28.51
CA LEU A 68 6.23 6.43 27.67
C LEU A 68 7.71 6.51 28.08
N VAL A 69 8.27 5.39 28.51
CA VAL A 69 9.69 5.26 28.86
C VAL A 69 10.42 4.51 27.75
N GLY A 70 11.42 5.16 27.15
CA GLY A 70 12.16 4.68 25.99
C GLY A 70 12.31 5.74 24.89
N PRO A 71 12.93 5.40 23.75
CA PRO A 71 13.38 4.05 23.38
C PRO A 71 14.55 3.50 24.19
N TRP A 72 14.48 2.24 24.63
CA TRP A 72 15.53 1.56 25.43
C TRP A 72 15.87 0.17 24.88
N GLY A 73 17.05 -0.33 25.22
CA GLY A 73 17.55 -1.63 24.76
C GLY A 73 17.64 -1.77 23.23
N GLY A 74 17.87 -3.00 22.76
CA GLY A 74 17.90 -3.33 21.33
C GLY A 74 19.14 -2.80 20.60
N ALA A 75 19.31 -3.24 19.36
CA ALA A 75 20.41 -2.81 18.50
C ALA A 75 20.01 -1.71 17.50
N ASP A 76 18.70 -1.52 17.26
CA ASP A 76 18.20 -0.50 16.35
C ASP A 76 18.46 0.94 16.88
N GLY A 77 18.65 1.88 15.98
CA GLY A 77 19.01 3.28 16.26
C GLY A 77 17.82 4.21 16.54
N ALA A 78 16.63 3.68 16.82
CA ALA A 78 15.43 4.48 17.06
C ALA A 78 15.63 5.45 18.26
N CYS A 79 15.42 6.73 18.03
CA CYS A 79 15.55 7.78 19.06
C CYS A 79 14.18 8.26 19.55
N GLY A 80 14.14 9.13 20.57
CA GLY A 80 12.87 9.68 21.08
C GLY A 80 12.08 10.45 20.02
N GLN A 81 12.74 11.02 19.01
CA GLN A 81 12.06 11.66 17.88
C GLN A 81 11.36 10.64 16.97
N CYS A 82 11.95 9.45 16.75
CA CYS A 82 11.28 8.36 16.05
C CYS A 82 10.00 7.94 16.80
N LEU A 83 10.09 7.78 18.13
CA LEU A 83 8.93 7.48 18.96
C LEU A 83 7.84 8.55 18.82
N GLY A 84 8.21 9.83 18.89
CA GLY A 84 7.25 10.94 18.73
C GLY A 84 6.52 10.91 17.39
N ILE A 85 7.26 10.74 16.28
CA ILE A 85 6.69 10.68 14.93
C ILE A 85 5.75 9.48 14.78
N ARG A 86 6.19 8.29 15.20
CA ARG A 86 5.38 7.06 15.12
C ARG A 86 4.12 7.17 15.98
N TRP A 87 4.26 7.67 17.22
CA TRP A 87 3.14 7.84 18.13
C TRP A 87 2.07 8.79 17.57
N GLN A 88 2.49 9.92 16.98
CA GLN A 88 1.57 10.88 16.39
C GLN A 88 0.83 10.30 15.17
N ARG A 89 1.53 9.55 14.31
CA ARG A 89 0.92 8.93 13.11
C ARG A 89 -0.22 7.96 13.44
N LEU A 90 -0.20 7.36 14.62
CA LEU A 90 -1.22 6.42 15.11
C LEU A 90 -2.43 7.09 15.77
N ARG A 91 -2.42 8.41 15.93
CA ARG A 91 -3.53 9.15 16.53
C ARG A 91 -4.76 9.13 15.63
N THR A 92 -5.91 9.45 16.23
CA THR A 92 -7.17 9.55 15.48
C THR A 92 -7.09 10.64 14.42
N ARG A 93 -7.93 10.57 13.39
CA ARG A 93 -8.04 11.61 12.35
C ARG A 93 -8.16 13.01 12.97
N SER A 94 -9.11 13.21 13.89
CA SER A 94 -9.34 14.52 14.54
C SER A 94 -8.11 15.02 15.31
N GLU A 95 -7.42 14.14 16.03
CA GLU A 95 -6.23 14.51 16.81
C GLU A 95 -5.05 14.84 15.89
N ARG A 96 -4.82 14.05 14.84
CA ARG A 96 -3.77 14.35 13.84
C ARG A 96 -4.02 15.65 13.10
N GLU A 97 -5.27 15.92 12.70
CA GLU A 97 -5.61 17.21 12.08
C GLU A 97 -5.37 18.38 13.03
N ALA A 98 -5.63 18.23 14.33
CA ALA A 98 -5.33 19.27 15.30
C ALA A 98 -3.81 19.50 15.43
N LEU A 99 -3.05 18.42 15.63
CA LEU A 99 -1.60 18.46 15.87
C LEU A 99 -0.81 18.95 14.66
N GLU A 100 -1.20 18.54 13.44
CA GLU A 100 -0.43 18.78 12.21
C GLU A 100 -0.80 20.09 11.51
N HIS A 101 -1.91 20.75 11.90
CA HIS A 101 -2.27 22.09 11.44
C HIS A 101 -1.98 23.19 12.46
N GLY A 102 -1.14 22.91 13.47
CA GLY A 102 -0.71 23.90 14.45
C GLY A 102 -1.83 24.44 15.33
N LYS A 103 -2.96 23.73 15.46
CA LYS A 103 -4.00 24.10 16.41
C LYS A 103 -3.51 23.72 17.80
N VAL A 104 -3.39 24.70 18.68
CA VAL A 104 -3.07 24.44 20.09
C VAL A 104 -4.30 23.82 20.76
N PRO A 105 -4.20 22.64 21.38
CA PRO A 105 -5.32 22.04 22.10
C PRO A 105 -5.78 22.94 23.24
N GLU A 106 -7.10 23.07 23.43
CA GLU A 106 -7.68 23.70 24.61
C GLU A 106 -7.92 22.63 25.68
N PRO A 107 -7.36 22.76 26.89
CA PRO A 107 -7.57 21.79 27.95
C PRO A 107 -9.02 21.86 28.47
N LEU A 108 -9.76 20.76 28.36
CA LEU A 108 -11.13 20.65 28.88
C LEU A 108 -11.19 20.27 30.38
N GLY A 109 -10.04 20.17 31.05
CA GLY A 109 -9.93 19.78 32.45
C GLY A 109 -8.49 19.81 32.98
N SER A 110 -8.33 19.42 34.24
CA SER A 110 -7.02 19.23 34.88
C SER A 110 -6.39 17.90 34.47
N TRP A 111 -5.09 17.89 34.24
CA TRP A 111 -4.33 16.65 34.05
C TRP A 111 -4.34 15.79 35.34
N PRO A 112 -4.27 14.45 35.26
CA PRO A 112 -4.28 13.58 36.44
C PRO A 112 -3.31 14.00 37.54
N VAL A 113 -3.69 13.86 38.82
CA VAL A 113 -2.79 14.18 39.94
C VAL A 113 -1.55 13.30 39.86
N LEU A 114 -0.35 13.90 39.82
CA LEU A 114 0.92 13.18 39.82
C LEU A 114 1.17 12.57 41.22
N THR A 115 0.64 11.38 41.46
CA THR A 115 0.80 10.66 42.72
C THR A 115 2.24 10.17 42.90
N ASP A 116 2.67 10.01 44.15
CA ASP A 116 3.99 9.42 44.46
C ASP A 116 4.13 7.99 43.92
N PHE A 117 3.02 7.24 43.83
CA PHE A 117 2.98 5.91 43.21
C PHE A 117 3.32 5.96 41.73
N LEU A 118 2.74 6.91 40.98
CA LEU A 118 3.05 7.09 39.56
C LEU A 118 4.50 7.49 39.37
N VAL A 119 5.02 8.44 40.16
CA VAL A 119 6.44 8.84 40.06
C VAL A 119 7.37 7.67 40.38
N ALA A 120 7.07 6.89 41.42
CA ALA A 120 7.83 5.70 41.75
C ALA A 120 7.80 4.64 40.63
N ALA A 121 6.64 4.45 39.99
CA ALA A 121 6.49 3.54 38.85
C ALA A 121 7.33 3.99 37.64
N VAL A 122 7.26 5.27 37.29
CA VAL A 122 8.08 5.85 36.21
C VAL A 122 9.57 5.74 36.55
N GLN A 123 9.97 6.07 37.78
CA GLN A 123 11.35 5.97 38.25
C GLN A 123 11.90 4.54 38.18
N ALA A 124 11.12 3.57 38.65
CA ALA A 124 11.47 2.15 38.57
C ALA A 124 11.63 1.72 37.11
N GLN A 125 10.72 2.13 36.23
CA GLN A 125 10.81 1.79 34.81
C GLN A 125 12.00 2.45 34.11
N VAL A 126 12.36 3.69 34.45
CA VAL A 126 13.56 4.36 33.93
C VAL A 126 14.83 3.58 34.30
N TRP A 127 14.95 3.13 35.55
CA TRP A 127 16.08 2.31 35.97
C TRP A 127 16.10 0.94 35.28
N LEU A 128 14.95 0.28 35.15
CA LEU A 128 14.85 -0.99 34.44
C LEU A 128 15.24 -0.85 32.97
N ALA A 129 14.78 0.20 32.29
CA ALA A 129 15.09 0.50 30.90
C ALA A 129 16.59 0.74 30.66
N GLN A 130 17.32 1.25 31.66
CA GLN A 130 18.77 1.47 31.59
C GLN A 130 19.58 0.19 31.84
N ALA A 131 19.04 -0.75 32.62
CA ALA A 131 19.73 -1.98 33.03
C ALA A 131 19.37 -3.22 32.19
N ARG A 132 18.28 -3.17 31.40
CA ARG A 132 17.74 -4.36 30.70
C ARG A 132 17.90 -4.30 29.20
N GLN A 133 18.00 -5.49 28.62
CA GLN A 133 17.79 -5.73 27.20
C GLN A 133 16.39 -6.31 26.97
N PRO A 134 15.85 -6.20 25.73
CA PRO A 134 14.59 -6.85 25.39
C PRO A 134 14.73 -8.36 25.57
N GLU A 135 13.86 -8.94 26.39
CA GLU A 135 13.81 -10.38 26.66
C GLU A 135 12.44 -10.93 26.23
N PRO A 136 12.37 -12.21 25.79
CA PRO A 136 11.09 -12.84 25.50
C PRO A 136 10.16 -12.80 26.72
N SER A 137 8.92 -12.34 26.52
CA SER A 137 7.93 -12.41 27.60
C SER A 137 7.52 -13.87 27.86
N PRO A 138 7.58 -14.36 29.11
CA PRO A 138 7.11 -15.70 29.45
C PRO A 138 5.58 -15.85 29.30
N TRP A 139 4.85 -14.73 29.21
CA TRP A 139 3.41 -14.66 28.97
C TRP A 139 3.08 -14.22 27.54
N GLY A 140 4.10 -14.00 26.70
CA GLY A 140 3.93 -13.59 25.31
C GLY A 140 3.34 -14.71 24.49
N SER A 141 2.23 -14.45 23.79
CA SER A 141 1.53 -15.43 22.95
C SER A 141 2.21 -15.65 21.58
N GLY A 142 3.55 -15.65 21.53
CA GLY A 142 4.31 -15.83 20.28
C GLY A 142 4.41 -14.59 19.37
N TRP A 143 3.90 -13.43 19.81
CA TRP A 143 3.92 -12.18 19.03
C TRP A 143 5.27 -11.46 19.03
N GLN A 144 6.13 -11.75 20.01
CA GLN A 144 7.50 -11.24 20.03
C GLN A 144 8.39 -12.21 19.26
N ARG A 145 8.63 -11.93 17.99
CA ARG A 145 9.57 -12.70 17.17
C ARG A 145 11.01 -12.30 17.53
N PRO A 146 12.02 -13.12 17.20
CA PRO A 146 13.41 -12.73 17.35
C PRO A 146 13.72 -11.37 16.71
N ALA A 147 13.11 -11.05 15.57
CA ALA A 147 13.20 -9.72 14.96
C ALA A 147 12.69 -8.58 15.83
N ASP A 148 11.63 -8.76 16.62
CA ASP A 148 11.11 -7.73 17.52
C ASP A 148 12.05 -7.47 18.71
N LEU A 149 12.70 -8.52 19.22
CA LEU A 149 13.63 -8.41 20.36
C LEU A 149 14.93 -7.71 19.98
N ARG A 150 15.29 -7.65 18.70
CA ARG A 150 16.42 -6.86 18.20
C ARG A 150 16.11 -5.35 18.16
N GLN A 151 14.84 -4.97 18.17
CA GLN A 151 14.43 -3.57 18.12
C GLN A 151 14.50 -2.92 19.50
N ARG A 152 14.65 -1.59 19.50
CA ARG A 152 14.45 -0.81 20.73
C ARG A 152 13.02 -0.96 21.21
N GLN A 153 12.81 -0.80 22.51
CA GLN A 153 11.51 -0.96 23.14
C GLN A 153 11.05 0.35 23.77
N VAL A 154 9.73 0.48 23.92
CA VAL A 154 9.08 1.56 24.65
C VAL A 154 8.08 0.95 25.61
N THR A 155 8.15 1.36 26.87
CA THR A 155 7.20 0.95 27.90
C THR A 155 6.21 2.06 28.15
N ARG A 156 4.95 1.81 27.81
CA ARG A 156 3.80 2.65 28.15
C ARG A 156 3.36 2.34 29.58
N ILE A 157 3.30 3.36 30.41
CA ILE A 157 2.69 3.36 31.74
C ILE A 157 1.38 4.12 31.63
N ASP A 158 0.27 3.44 31.79
CA ASP A 158 -1.07 4.04 31.78
C ASP A 158 -1.28 4.93 33.01
N LEU A 159 -1.73 6.17 32.81
CA LEU A 159 -1.86 7.12 33.92
C LEU A 159 -3.03 6.81 34.87
N GLU A 160 -4.07 6.14 34.38
CA GLU A 160 -5.26 5.81 35.17
C GLU A 160 -5.06 4.52 35.95
N THR A 161 -4.49 3.50 35.30
CA THR A 161 -4.42 2.14 35.84
C THR A 161 -3.04 1.72 36.34
N LEU A 162 -1.99 2.49 36.01
CA LEU A 162 -0.57 2.09 36.15
C LEU A 162 -0.22 0.79 35.40
N GLY A 163 -1.07 0.37 34.46
CA GLY A 163 -0.84 -0.77 33.59
C GLY A 163 0.37 -0.56 32.69
N LEU A 164 1.19 -1.62 32.54
CA LEU A 164 2.39 -1.59 31.73
C LEU A 164 2.19 -2.32 30.41
N LEU A 165 2.59 -1.69 29.31
CA LEU A 165 2.69 -2.31 28.00
C LEU A 165 4.06 -1.98 27.40
N THR A 166 4.88 -3.00 27.12
CA THR A 166 6.15 -2.82 26.40
C THR A 166 6.02 -3.30 24.97
N VAL A 167 6.39 -2.45 24.02
CA VAL A 167 6.32 -2.74 22.59
C VAL A 167 7.59 -2.27 21.87
N PRO A 168 7.97 -2.94 20.78
CA PRO A 168 9.10 -2.51 19.97
C PRO A 168 8.79 -1.22 19.19
N VAL A 169 9.84 -0.45 18.90
CA VAL A 169 9.83 0.73 18.04
C VAL A 169 10.95 0.62 17.02
N LEU A 170 10.59 0.84 15.75
CA LEU A 170 11.55 0.92 14.64
C LEU A 170 11.99 2.36 14.42
N ARG A 171 13.24 2.52 13.98
CA ARG A 171 13.79 3.79 13.50
C ARG A 171 12.85 4.39 12.44
N GLU A 172 12.60 5.70 12.54
CA GLU A 172 11.81 6.42 11.53
C GLU A 172 12.74 6.88 10.41
N PRO A 173 12.51 6.46 9.15
CA PRO A 173 13.41 6.78 8.04
C PRO A 173 13.49 8.28 7.74
N THR A 174 12.41 9.03 7.97
CA THR A 174 12.40 10.49 7.77
C THR A 174 12.66 11.25 9.08
N CYS A 175 13.28 10.61 10.08
CA CYS A 175 13.59 11.27 11.34
C CYS A 175 14.66 12.35 11.12
N PRO A 176 14.44 13.61 11.51
CA PRO A 176 15.45 14.65 11.32
C PRO A 176 16.68 14.48 12.22
N SER A 177 16.58 13.70 13.31
CA SER A 177 17.69 13.51 14.25
C SER A 177 18.53 12.29 13.94
N CYS A 178 17.89 11.17 13.63
CA CYS A 178 18.60 9.92 13.38
C CYS A 178 18.09 9.23 12.13
N GLY A 179 17.44 9.87 11.16
CA GLY A 179 17.20 9.23 9.86
C GLY A 179 18.51 8.80 9.21
N PRO A 180 18.53 7.81 8.31
CA PRO A 180 19.74 7.48 7.56
C PRO A 180 20.20 8.68 6.72
N ASP A 181 21.43 9.15 6.95
CA ASP A 181 22.15 10.07 6.05
C ASP A 181 22.61 9.27 4.84
N GLY A 182 22.14 9.59 3.64
CA GLY A 182 22.52 8.80 2.47
C GLY A 182 22.15 9.44 1.13
N VAL A 183 23.18 9.62 0.30
CA VAL A 183 23.02 9.77 -1.16
C VAL A 183 22.88 8.36 -1.68
N ASP A 184 21.73 8.10 -2.22
CA ASP A 184 21.32 6.78 -2.59
C ASP A 184 21.47 6.84 -4.14
N ASP A 185 22.21 5.88 -4.69
CA ASP A 185 22.79 5.98 -6.04
C ASP A 185 21.68 5.86 -7.09
N PRO A 186 21.46 6.88 -7.95
CA PRO A 186 20.52 6.78 -9.06
C PRO A 186 20.80 5.61 -10.00
N LEU A 187 22.06 5.17 -10.09
CA LEU A 187 22.51 4.09 -10.96
C LEU A 187 22.31 2.70 -10.34
N ALA A 188 22.29 2.59 -9.00
CA ALA A 188 22.00 1.34 -8.30
C ALA A 188 20.50 1.03 -8.21
N ALA A 189 19.64 2.02 -8.49
CA ALA A 189 18.20 1.85 -8.52
C ALA A 189 17.82 1.09 -9.81
N GLY A 190 17.47 -0.19 -9.68
CA GLY A 190 16.96 -1.02 -10.79
C GLY A 190 17.97 -1.98 -11.44
N ASP A 191 19.20 -2.07 -10.94
CA ASP A 191 20.12 -3.12 -11.38
C ASP A 191 19.62 -4.48 -10.88
N LEU A 192 19.29 -5.36 -11.82
CA LEU A 192 18.86 -6.72 -11.56
C LEU A 192 20.06 -7.67 -11.53
N ALA A 193 20.15 -8.49 -10.48
CA ALA A 193 21.16 -9.50 -10.25
C ALA A 193 20.63 -10.90 -10.57
N GLU A 194 21.55 -11.87 -10.70
CA GLU A 194 21.22 -13.28 -10.82
C GLU A 194 20.46 -13.75 -9.56
N GLN A 195 19.30 -14.35 -9.75
CA GLN A 195 18.44 -14.90 -8.69
C GLN A 195 18.06 -16.34 -9.02
N PRO A 196 18.90 -17.32 -8.67
CA PRO A 196 18.64 -18.72 -8.95
C PRO A 196 17.32 -19.18 -8.32
N LYS A 197 16.47 -19.78 -9.15
CA LYS A 197 15.17 -20.31 -8.73
C LYS A 197 15.35 -21.72 -8.18
N PRO A 198 14.64 -22.08 -7.10
CA PRO A 198 14.67 -23.44 -6.57
C PRO A 198 14.09 -24.46 -7.57
N ARG A 199 13.11 -24.04 -8.38
CA ARG A 199 12.54 -24.79 -9.50
C ARG A 199 12.09 -23.84 -10.61
N PRO A 200 12.02 -24.30 -11.88
CA PRO A 200 11.70 -23.42 -12.99
C PRO A 200 10.28 -22.81 -12.98
N ASP A 201 9.35 -23.39 -12.24
CA ASP A 201 7.96 -22.97 -12.06
C ASP A 201 7.73 -22.16 -10.78
N VAL A 202 8.80 -21.78 -10.05
CA VAL A 202 8.69 -21.04 -8.78
C VAL A 202 9.17 -19.60 -8.95
N TYR A 203 8.26 -18.64 -8.78
CA TYR A 203 8.56 -17.21 -8.93
C TYR A 203 8.82 -16.47 -7.61
N ARG A 204 8.67 -17.16 -6.47
CA ARG A 204 9.03 -16.65 -5.14
C ARG A 204 10.19 -17.45 -4.57
N THR A 205 11.37 -16.84 -4.49
CA THR A 205 12.61 -17.52 -4.06
C THR A 205 12.68 -17.78 -2.56
N ARG A 206 11.91 -17.03 -1.76
CA ARG A 206 11.79 -17.20 -0.32
C ARG A 206 10.33 -17.37 0.10
N GLY A 207 10.05 -18.34 0.96
CA GLY A 207 8.71 -18.56 1.48
C GLY A 207 8.28 -17.43 2.43
N ILE A 208 6.98 -17.11 2.44
CA ILE A 208 6.42 -16.12 3.37
C ILE A 208 6.67 -16.48 4.84
N ASP A 209 6.68 -17.78 5.15
CA ASP A 209 6.89 -18.31 6.50
C ASP A 209 8.37 -18.21 6.95
N ASP A 210 9.29 -17.99 6.00
CA ASP A 210 10.72 -17.83 6.25
C ASP A 210 11.11 -16.37 6.52
N LEU A 211 10.17 -15.43 6.43
CA LEU A 211 10.43 -14.00 6.65
C LEU A 211 10.55 -13.67 8.15
N ASP A 212 11.71 -13.16 8.56
CA ASP A 212 11.97 -12.72 9.93
C ASP A 212 11.51 -11.25 10.13
N LEU A 213 10.21 -11.02 9.96
CA LEU A 213 9.61 -9.69 10.14
C LEU A 213 9.46 -9.32 11.62
N PRO A 214 9.76 -8.07 12.03
CA PRO A 214 9.45 -7.56 13.37
C PRO A 214 7.96 -7.24 13.49
N SER A 215 7.12 -8.28 13.48
CA SER A 215 5.66 -8.17 13.41
C SER A 215 5.05 -7.28 14.50
N ALA A 216 5.54 -7.34 15.74
CA ALA A 216 5.05 -6.48 16.82
C ALA A 216 5.50 -5.01 16.65
N ALA A 217 6.59 -4.76 15.93
CA ALA A 217 7.01 -3.39 15.59
C ALA A 217 6.20 -2.81 14.43
N LEU A 218 5.70 -3.66 13.51
CA LEU A 218 4.89 -3.21 12.38
C LEU A 218 3.51 -2.72 12.81
N ALA A 219 2.86 -3.41 13.76
CA ALA A 219 1.58 -2.96 14.32
C ALA A 219 1.52 -3.09 15.84
N ASN A 220 1.47 -1.95 16.52
CA ASN A 220 1.25 -1.86 17.97
C ASN A 220 0.67 -0.47 18.34
N PRO A 221 -0.01 -0.34 19.50
CA PRO A 221 -0.79 0.87 19.81
C PRO A 221 0.05 2.09 20.21
N VAL A 222 1.37 1.97 20.31
CA VAL A 222 2.26 3.06 20.75
C VAL A 222 3.07 3.63 19.57
N ALA A 223 3.70 2.78 18.78
CA ALA A 223 4.69 3.17 17.77
C ALA A 223 4.74 2.25 16.54
N GLY A 224 3.69 1.47 16.27
CA GLY A 224 3.57 0.65 15.07
C GLY A 224 3.85 1.42 13.77
N VAL A 225 4.60 0.79 12.86
CA VAL A 225 4.99 1.38 11.55
C VAL A 225 3.77 1.67 10.67
N ILE A 226 2.86 0.69 10.56
CA ILE A 226 1.77 0.67 9.57
C ILE A 226 0.37 0.61 10.21
N GLY A 227 0.29 0.60 11.55
CA GLY A 227 -1.00 0.65 12.25
C GLY A 227 -0.89 0.34 13.74
N THR A 228 -2.04 0.42 14.42
CA THR A 228 -2.11 0.18 15.87
C THR A 228 -2.28 -1.29 16.24
N LYS A 229 -2.86 -2.10 15.35
CA LYS A 229 -3.15 -3.52 15.54
C LYS A 229 -3.57 -4.19 14.23
N THR A 230 -3.70 -5.51 14.28
CA THR A 230 -4.35 -6.33 13.26
C THR A 230 -5.74 -6.79 13.73
N TRP A 231 -6.70 -6.87 12.82
CA TRP A 231 -8.04 -7.43 13.03
C TRP A 231 -8.15 -8.78 12.33
N LEU A 232 -8.66 -9.79 13.04
CA LEU A 232 -8.97 -11.10 12.47
C LEU A 232 -10.47 -11.14 12.16
N ASN A 233 -10.86 -11.53 10.95
CA ASN A 233 -12.26 -11.82 10.67
C ASN A 233 -12.54 -13.32 10.85
N HIS A 234 -12.95 -13.66 12.07
CA HIS A 234 -13.32 -15.03 12.52
C HIS A 234 -14.61 -15.56 11.91
N LEU A 235 -15.37 -14.71 11.23
CA LEU A 235 -16.65 -15.06 10.60
C LEU A 235 -16.50 -15.35 9.09
N SER A 236 -15.30 -15.19 8.52
CA SER A 236 -15.09 -15.53 7.11
C SER A 236 -15.21 -17.04 6.89
N PRO A 237 -16.13 -17.51 6.03
CA PRO A 237 -16.28 -18.93 5.73
C PRO A 237 -15.34 -19.40 4.61
N THR A 238 -14.65 -18.48 3.91
CA THR A 238 -13.86 -18.80 2.71
C THR A 238 -12.36 -18.83 2.96
N THR A 239 -11.85 -17.96 3.83
CA THR A 239 -10.42 -17.75 4.09
C THR A 239 -10.17 -17.44 5.56
N ALA A 240 -8.91 -17.32 5.99
CA ALA A 240 -8.54 -16.84 7.32
C ALA A 240 -8.05 -15.37 7.28
N PRO A 241 -8.91 -14.38 6.96
CA PRO A 241 -8.52 -13.00 6.70
C PRO A 241 -7.94 -12.30 7.92
N VAL A 242 -6.87 -11.54 7.68
CA VAL A 242 -6.31 -10.59 8.64
C VAL A 242 -6.18 -9.24 7.96
N ALA A 243 -6.59 -8.18 8.63
CA ALA A 243 -6.47 -6.81 8.12
C ALA A 243 -5.85 -5.87 9.16
N GLY A 244 -5.40 -4.72 8.70
CA GLY A 244 -4.88 -3.62 9.49
C GLY A 244 -4.99 -2.32 8.71
N GLY A 245 -4.60 -1.21 9.34
CA GLY A 245 -4.65 0.08 8.68
C GLY A 245 -4.28 1.23 9.59
N GLY A 246 -4.18 2.40 8.97
CA GLY A 246 -3.91 3.67 9.61
C GLY A 246 -4.15 4.83 8.66
N PHE A 247 -3.96 6.04 9.18
CA PHE A 247 -4.07 7.25 8.36
C PHE A 247 -2.72 7.61 7.78
N VAL A 248 -2.70 7.97 6.50
CA VAL A 248 -1.55 8.61 5.86
C VAL A 248 -1.95 10.03 5.50
N ARG A 249 -1.12 11.02 5.84
CA ARG A 249 -1.36 12.39 5.37
C ARG A 249 -0.87 12.47 3.94
N GLY A 250 -1.77 12.73 3.00
CA GLY A 250 -1.42 13.10 1.65
C GLY A 250 -1.72 14.57 1.38
N TYR A 251 -1.56 14.97 0.12
CA TYR A 251 -1.80 16.33 -0.34
C TYR A 251 -3.26 16.80 -0.17
N ALA A 252 -4.21 15.86 -0.20
CA ALA A 252 -5.64 16.10 -0.02
C ALA A 252 -6.13 15.95 1.44
N GLY A 253 -5.21 15.77 2.40
CA GLY A 253 -5.50 15.53 3.81
C GLY A 253 -5.23 14.08 4.25
N LEU A 254 -5.82 13.66 5.37
CA LEU A 254 -5.67 12.30 5.87
C LEU A 254 -6.51 11.30 5.05
N VAL A 255 -5.85 10.29 4.51
CA VAL A 255 -6.47 9.17 3.80
C VAL A 255 -6.34 7.88 4.59
N ASP A 256 -7.38 7.06 4.53
CA ASP A 256 -7.38 5.72 5.12
C ASP A 256 -6.56 4.78 4.22
N VAL A 257 -5.55 4.14 4.80
CA VAL A 257 -4.76 3.12 4.12
C VAL A 257 -4.95 1.82 4.88
N THR A 258 -5.67 0.89 4.26
CA THR A 258 -5.90 -0.45 4.79
C THR A 258 -4.92 -1.43 4.17
N TRP A 259 -4.71 -2.55 4.85
CA TRP A 259 -3.94 -3.69 4.34
C TRP A 259 -4.46 -4.99 4.91
N SER A 260 -4.31 -6.06 4.16
CA SER A 260 -4.91 -7.34 4.44
C SER A 260 -4.12 -8.51 3.86
N GLY A 261 -4.36 -9.69 4.42
CA GLY A 261 -3.76 -10.92 3.93
C GLY A 261 -4.78 -12.03 4.01
N GLN A 262 -4.75 -12.87 2.98
CA GLN A 262 -5.71 -13.95 2.77
C GLN A 262 -4.91 -15.25 2.55
N GLY A 263 -5.10 -16.20 3.46
CA GLY A 263 -4.40 -17.47 3.44
C GLY A 263 -5.17 -18.53 4.19
N ALA A 264 -4.55 -19.71 4.31
CA ALA A 264 -5.16 -20.88 4.97
C ALA A 264 -5.14 -20.81 6.51
N SER A 265 -4.42 -19.86 7.11
CA SER A 265 -4.34 -19.66 8.56
C SER A 265 -4.19 -18.17 8.91
N TYR A 266 -4.66 -17.77 10.09
CA TYR A 266 -4.54 -16.39 10.54
C TYR A 266 -3.09 -15.92 10.71
N ASP A 267 -2.16 -16.82 11.03
CA ASP A 267 -0.75 -16.44 11.18
C ASP A 267 -0.08 -16.15 9.83
N ARG A 268 -0.35 -17.00 8.83
CA ARG A 268 0.10 -16.78 7.45
C ARG A 268 -0.51 -15.51 6.88
N SER A 269 -1.84 -15.36 7.01
CA SER A 269 -2.56 -14.17 6.58
C SER A 269 -2.05 -12.90 7.25
N ARG A 270 -1.68 -12.94 8.53
CA ARG A 270 -1.08 -11.79 9.21
C ARG A 270 0.26 -11.41 8.60
N THR A 271 1.10 -12.39 8.29
CA THR A 271 2.40 -12.14 7.64
C THR A 271 2.21 -11.55 6.24
N LEU A 272 1.27 -12.08 5.45
CA LEU A 272 0.87 -11.50 4.16
C LEU A 272 0.37 -10.06 4.30
N ALA A 273 -0.51 -9.81 5.28
CA ALA A 273 -1.05 -8.48 5.56
C ALA A 273 0.04 -7.46 5.90
N PHE A 274 1.09 -7.88 6.62
CA PHE A 274 2.23 -7.02 6.91
C PHE A 274 3.11 -6.76 5.68
N VAL A 275 3.30 -7.74 4.79
CA VAL A 275 4.04 -7.53 3.54
C VAL A 275 3.30 -6.52 2.66
N GLU A 276 1.99 -6.67 2.50
CA GLU A 276 1.16 -5.71 1.75
C GLU A 276 1.13 -4.33 2.45
N GLY A 277 1.03 -4.30 3.79
CA GLY A 277 1.11 -3.06 4.54
C GLY A 277 2.44 -2.32 4.37
N LEU A 278 3.55 -3.05 4.29
CA LEU A 278 4.88 -2.50 4.00
C LEU A 278 4.99 -2.00 2.55
N GLU A 279 4.40 -2.70 1.59
CA GLU A 279 4.29 -2.24 0.20
C GLU A 279 3.56 -0.89 0.14
N ARG A 280 2.37 -0.79 0.74
CA ARG A 280 1.62 0.48 0.79
C ARG A 280 2.39 1.55 1.57
N TYR A 281 3.12 1.19 2.62
CA TYR A 281 3.95 2.13 3.38
C TYR A 281 5.04 2.77 2.51
N ALA A 282 5.66 1.99 1.63
CA ALA A 282 6.68 2.42 0.67
C ALA A 282 6.08 3.15 -0.54
N GLY A 283 4.96 2.68 -1.08
CA GLY A 283 4.30 3.25 -2.26
C GLY A 283 3.53 4.53 -1.97
N THR A 284 3.03 4.74 -0.74
CA THR A 284 2.31 5.99 -0.41
C THR A 284 3.24 7.20 -0.38
N HIS A 285 4.42 7.05 0.21
CA HIS A 285 5.41 8.11 0.36
C HIS A 285 6.81 7.53 0.33
N ARG A 286 7.71 8.32 -0.23
CA ARG A 286 9.13 8.07 -0.20
C ARG A 286 9.67 7.95 1.24
N ARG A 287 10.40 6.87 1.53
CA ARG A 287 10.94 6.52 2.87
C ARG A 287 12.47 6.55 2.94
N HIS A 288 13.11 7.39 2.14
CA HIS A 288 14.57 7.53 2.12
C HIS A 288 14.96 9.00 1.92
N GLY A 289 16.20 9.36 2.24
CA GLY A 289 16.62 10.74 2.51
C GLY A 289 17.11 11.59 1.33
N ARG A 290 17.19 11.10 0.08
CA ARG A 290 17.70 11.94 -1.05
C ARG A 290 16.77 13.13 -1.31
N GLU A 291 17.29 14.30 -1.66
CA GLU A 291 16.46 15.32 -2.28
C GLU A 291 15.95 14.84 -3.65
N VAL A 292 14.71 15.18 -3.97
CA VAL A 292 14.13 14.93 -5.31
C VAL A 292 14.64 15.98 -6.28
N VAL A 293 14.77 15.61 -7.56
CA VAL A 293 15.09 16.60 -8.61
C VAL A 293 13.85 17.44 -8.82
N VAL A 294 13.93 18.77 -8.66
CA VAL A 294 12.81 19.67 -8.96
C VAL A 294 13.13 20.44 -10.23
N ALA A 295 12.42 20.16 -11.31
CA ALA A 295 12.66 20.75 -12.63
C ALA A 295 11.37 20.75 -13.47
N SER A 296 11.29 21.64 -14.46
CA SER A 296 10.22 21.57 -15.47
C SER A 296 10.48 20.39 -16.41
N TYR A 297 9.44 19.84 -17.03
CA TYR A 297 9.65 18.79 -18.03
C TYR A 297 10.46 19.30 -19.23
N ASP A 298 10.25 20.55 -19.63
CA ASP A 298 11.01 21.18 -20.71
C ASP A 298 12.53 21.12 -20.47
N ASP A 299 12.98 21.21 -19.22
CA ASP A 299 14.39 21.15 -18.84
C ASP A 299 14.96 19.72 -18.81
N VAL A 300 14.13 18.70 -18.59
CA VAL A 300 14.59 17.31 -18.36
C VAL A 300 14.10 16.28 -19.39
N ARG A 301 13.32 16.70 -20.39
CA ARG A 301 12.64 15.83 -21.36
C ARG A 301 13.51 14.77 -22.05
N ASP A 302 14.80 15.04 -22.24
CA ASP A 302 15.71 14.10 -22.92
C ASP A 302 16.00 12.82 -22.10
N HIS A 303 15.75 12.87 -20.79
CA HIS A 303 16.01 11.77 -19.86
C HIS A 303 14.86 11.56 -18.86
N ALA A 304 13.64 11.98 -19.21
CA ALA A 304 12.47 11.87 -18.34
C ALA A 304 11.29 11.17 -19.04
N VAL A 305 10.48 10.45 -18.25
CA VAL A 305 9.19 9.94 -18.71
C VAL A 305 8.23 11.11 -18.90
N HIS A 306 7.65 11.25 -20.09
CA HIS A 306 6.64 12.28 -20.35
C HIS A 306 5.37 11.97 -19.52
N PRO A 307 4.89 12.85 -18.63
CA PRO A 307 3.76 12.52 -17.74
C PRO A 307 2.49 12.06 -18.47
N LEU A 308 2.12 12.77 -19.55
CA LEU A 308 0.96 12.41 -20.38
C LEU A 308 1.06 11.08 -21.13
N SER A 309 2.23 10.43 -21.17
CA SER A 309 2.34 9.08 -21.74
C SER A 309 1.66 8.02 -20.85
N CYS A 310 1.38 8.35 -19.59
CA CYS A 310 0.56 7.56 -18.67
C CYS A 310 -0.93 7.97 -18.67
N GLY A 311 -1.36 8.74 -19.68
CA GLY A 311 -2.75 9.19 -19.84
C GLY A 311 -3.05 10.54 -19.19
N ASP A 312 -4.15 11.16 -19.64
CA ASP A 312 -4.71 12.41 -19.12
C ASP A 312 -6.18 12.23 -18.73
N TYR A 313 -6.69 13.09 -17.85
CA TYR A 313 -8.13 13.18 -17.60
C TYR A 313 -8.84 14.02 -18.65
N ASP A 314 -10.18 13.92 -18.66
CA ASP A 314 -11.00 14.83 -19.44
C ASP A 314 -10.87 16.27 -18.92
N PRO A 315 -10.88 17.30 -19.80
CA PRO A 315 -10.91 18.69 -19.37
C PRO A 315 -12.01 19.02 -18.35
N ALA A 316 -13.17 18.35 -18.43
CA ALA A 316 -14.24 18.51 -17.44
C ALA A 316 -13.81 18.06 -16.04
N THR A 317 -13.02 16.99 -15.93
CA THR A 317 -12.49 16.49 -14.65
C THR A 317 -11.65 17.56 -13.95
N TYR A 318 -10.73 18.20 -14.67
CA TYR A 318 -9.91 19.28 -14.11
C TYR A 318 -10.75 20.52 -13.73
N ALA A 319 -11.86 20.77 -14.42
CA ALA A 319 -12.75 21.89 -14.09
C ALA A 319 -13.60 21.62 -12.82
N GLU A 320 -13.97 20.36 -12.57
CA GLU A 320 -14.80 19.95 -11.44
C GLU A 320 -13.99 19.65 -10.18
N GLU A 321 -12.76 19.14 -10.32
CA GLU A 321 -11.91 18.67 -9.23
C GLU A 321 -10.88 19.74 -8.84
N SER A 322 -11.18 20.53 -7.82
CA SER A 322 -10.31 21.61 -7.33
C SER A 322 -8.90 21.19 -6.88
N LEU A 323 -8.66 19.89 -6.71
CA LEU A 323 -7.36 19.32 -6.32
C LEU A 323 -6.52 18.87 -7.51
N LEU A 324 -6.97 19.09 -8.74
CA LEU A 324 -6.29 18.71 -9.96
C LEU A 324 -6.07 19.91 -10.88
N ASP A 325 -4.92 19.93 -11.55
CA ASP A 325 -4.63 20.88 -12.63
C ASP A 325 -4.12 20.12 -13.86
N PRO A 326 -4.42 20.56 -15.10
CA PRO A 326 -3.79 19.98 -16.27
C PRO A 326 -2.26 20.07 -16.16
N PHE A 327 -1.57 19.00 -16.62
CA PHE A 327 -0.11 19.00 -16.65
C PHE A 327 0.43 20.14 -17.51
N ASP A 328 1.38 20.90 -16.95
CA ASP A 328 2.05 22.02 -17.59
C ASP A 328 3.55 21.71 -17.70
N PRO A 329 4.10 21.52 -18.91
CA PRO A 329 5.49 21.11 -19.11
C PRO A 329 6.51 22.14 -18.63
N SER A 330 6.11 23.41 -18.50
CA SER A 330 6.97 24.51 -18.04
C SER A 330 7.03 24.63 -16.51
N ARG A 331 6.13 23.94 -15.80
CA ARG A 331 6.01 24.00 -14.34
C ARG A 331 7.02 23.07 -13.68
N PRO A 332 7.85 23.57 -12.75
CA PRO A 332 8.74 22.70 -11.99
C PRO A 332 7.96 21.73 -11.10
N ILE A 333 8.25 20.44 -11.24
CA ILE A 333 7.67 19.35 -10.46
C ILE A 333 8.78 18.46 -9.86
N PRO A 334 8.51 17.70 -8.78
CA PRO A 334 9.45 16.73 -8.23
C PRO A 334 9.57 15.48 -9.11
N TRP A 335 10.80 15.06 -9.37
CA TRP A 335 11.20 13.87 -10.11
C TRP A 335 12.07 12.96 -9.26
N VAL A 336 11.90 11.66 -9.45
CA VAL A 336 12.74 10.62 -8.86
C VAL A 336 13.42 9.79 -9.95
N TRP A 337 14.58 9.22 -9.62
CA TRP A 337 15.29 8.36 -10.55
C TRP A 337 14.70 6.95 -10.57
N GLY A 338 14.52 6.42 -11.77
CA GLY A 338 14.27 5.01 -12.03
C GLY A 338 15.21 4.47 -13.10
N ARG A 339 15.06 3.18 -13.43
CA ARG A 339 15.77 2.48 -14.50
C ARG A 339 14.78 2.09 -15.58
N SER A 340 15.06 2.49 -16.82
CA SER A 340 14.45 1.88 -17.99
C SER A 340 15.10 0.51 -18.21
N LEU A 341 14.33 -0.56 -18.04
CA LEU A 341 14.77 -1.92 -18.32
C LEU A 341 14.78 -2.23 -19.81
N THR A 342 13.96 -1.52 -20.59
CA THR A 342 13.93 -1.65 -22.06
C THR A 342 15.16 -1.04 -22.73
N HIS A 343 15.60 0.14 -22.26
CA HIS A 343 16.70 0.88 -22.86
C HIS A 343 18.00 0.83 -22.04
N ASP A 344 17.99 0.11 -20.91
CA ASP A 344 19.11 -0.06 -19.99
C ASP A 344 19.75 1.28 -19.56
N ARG A 345 18.92 2.24 -19.12
CA ARG A 345 19.38 3.60 -18.75
C ARG A 345 18.63 4.18 -17.56
N ALA A 346 19.28 5.05 -16.81
CA ALA A 346 18.61 5.86 -15.80
C ALA A 346 17.63 6.85 -16.46
N VAL A 347 16.46 7.05 -15.85
CA VAL A 347 15.40 7.94 -16.34
C VAL A 347 14.73 8.63 -15.15
N LEU A 348 14.37 9.90 -15.33
CA LEU A 348 13.56 10.64 -14.37
C LEU A 348 12.08 10.30 -14.53
N VAL A 349 11.43 10.01 -13.42
CA VAL A 349 10.00 9.71 -13.32
C VAL A 349 9.35 10.77 -12.44
N PRO A 350 8.20 11.35 -12.83
CA PRO A 350 7.47 12.24 -11.95
C PRO A 350 7.16 11.54 -10.62
N SER A 351 7.49 12.17 -9.50
CA SER A 351 7.28 11.57 -8.18
C SER A 351 5.82 11.19 -7.95
N ARG A 352 4.88 11.97 -8.51
CA ARG A 352 3.43 11.71 -8.46
C ARG A 352 3.03 10.35 -9.04
N LEU A 353 3.75 9.86 -10.05
CA LEU A 353 3.40 8.61 -10.75
C LEU A 353 3.77 7.34 -9.98
N VAL A 354 4.63 7.46 -8.98
CA VAL A 354 5.12 6.32 -8.20
C VAL A 354 4.83 6.42 -6.72
N TYR A 355 4.61 7.62 -6.18
CA TYR A 355 4.21 7.81 -4.78
C TYR A 355 2.79 8.36 -4.66
N TYR A 356 1.80 7.47 -4.57
CA TYR A 356 0.38 7.78 -4.83
C TYR A 356 -0.38 8.50 -3.69
N SER A 357 0.26 8.77 -2.55
CA SER A 357 -0.31 9.65 -1.51
C SER A 357 0.56 10.87 -1.21
N ALA A 358 1.76 10.94 -1.79
CA ALA A 358 2.66 12.07 -1.64
C ALA A 358 2.42 13.13 -2.74
N GLY A 359 3.14 14.24 -2.63
CA GLY A 359 3.23 15.25 -3.68
C GLY A 359 3.00 16.67 -3.18
N VAL A 360 3.19 17.62 -4.09
CA VAL A 360 3.07 19.06 -3.86
C VAL A 360 1.98 19.63 -4.76
N ALA A 361 1.54 20.86 -4.49
CA ALA A 361 0.52 21.49 -5.34
C ALA A 361 0.94 21.54 -6.83
N ALA A 362 2.24 21.65 -7.10
CA ALA A 362 2.77 21.78 -8.46
C ALA A 362 2.59 20.51 -9.33
N ASP A 363 2.50 19.31 -8.75
CA ASP A 363 2.40 18.05 -9.50
C ASP A 363 1.05 17.33 -9.32
N ASN A 364 -0.01 18.10 -9.00
CA ASN A 364 -1.39 17.62 -8.87
C ASN A 364 -2.08 17.33 -10.22
N PHE A 365 -1.37 16.79 -11.21
CA PHE A 365 -1.96 16.54 -12.54
C PHE A 365 -2.68 15.20 -12.66
N VAL A 366 -2.56 14.33 -11.65
CA VAL A 366 -3.15 12.99 -11.65
C VAL A 366 -3.35 12.48 -10.21
N PHE A 367 -4.41 11.70 -9.99
CA PHE A 367 -4.53 10.81 -8.84
C PHE A 367 -4.02 9.44 -9.24
N GLU A 368 -2.96 8.97 -8.57
CA GLU A 368 -2.48 7.60 -8.75
C GLU A 368 -2.97 6.65 -7.67
N CYS A 369 -2.80 5.36 -7.92
CA CYS A 369 -3.02 4.28 -6.97
C CYS A 369 -1.76 3.40 -6.86
N SER A 370 -1.88 2.24 -6.21
CA SER A 370 -0.77 1.29 -6.03
C SER A 370 -0.43 0.48 -7.29
N ASN A 371 -1.07 0.74 -8.43
CA ASN A 371 -0.91 -0.05 -9.65
C ASN A 371 0.58 -0.16 -10.04
N GLY A 372 1.07 -1.41 -10.13
CA GLY A 372 2.45 -1.71 -10.47
C GLY A 372 3.45 -1.61 -9.30
N CYS A 373 2.98 -1.32 -8.08
CA CYS A 373 3.76 -1.48 -6.86
C CYS A 373 3.76 -2.95 -6.44
N ALA A 374 4.92 -3.47 -6.02
CA ALA A 374 5.01 -4.84 -5.56
C ALA A 374 6.16 -5.04 -4.59
N THR A 375 5.99 -5.96 -3.63
CA THR A 375 7.02 -6.38 -2.68
C THR A 375 7.48 -7.82 -2.91
N GLY A 376 8.79 -8.04 -2.90
CA GLY A 376 9.42 -9.36 -3.07
C GLY A 376 10.63 -9.57 -2.14
N SER A 377 11.14 -10.80 -2.11
CA SER A 377 12.38 -11.12 -1.38
C SER A 377 13.67 -10.69 -2.11
N SER A 378 13.52 -10.24 -3.35
CA SER A 378 14.55 -9.62 -4.18
C SER A 378 13.92 -8.53 -5.05
N ARG A 379 14.75 -7.71 -5.71
CA ARG A 379 14.26 -6.69 -6.66
C ARG A 379 13.65 -7.32 -7.90
N GLU A 380 14.16 -8.47 -8.33
CA GLU A 380 13.68 -9.24 -9.47
C GLU A 380 12.28 -9.78 -9.18
N GLU A 381 12.07 -10.33 -7.98
CA GLU A 381 10.75 -10.81 -7.54
C GLU A 381 9.75 -9.63 -7.50
N ALA A 382 10.12 -8.53 -6.84
CA ALA A 382 9.28 -7.33 -6.77
C ALA A 382 8.96 -6.78 -8.18
N THR A 383 9.95 -6.72 -9.06
CA THR A 383 9.76 -6.24 -10.45
C THR A 383 8.85 -7.16 -11.23
N LEU A 384 9.06 -8.48 -11.18
CA LEU A 384 8.23 -9.45 -11.89
C LEU A 384 6.75 -9.30 -11.47
N PHE A 385 6.46 -9.29 -10.17
CA PHE A 385 5.08 -9.18 -9.70
C PHE A 385 4.47 -7.79 -9.99
N GLY A 386 5.25 -6.71 -9.96
CA GLY A 386 4.79 -5.38 -10.38
C GLY A 386 4.39 -5.35 -11.86
N LEU A 387 5.20 -5.97 -12.74
CA LEU A 387 4.89 -6.04 -14.17
C LEU A 387 3.69 -6.95 -14.47
N LEU A 388 3.58 -8.09 -13.80
CA LEU A 388 2.42 -8.98 -13.91
C LEU A 388 1.13 -8.25 -13.49
N GLU A 389 1.21 -7.46 -12.43
CA GLU A 389 0.11 -6.60 -12.00
C GLU A 389 -0.26 -5.56 -13.07
N LEU A 390 0.69 -4.83 -13.63
CA LEU A 390 0.39 -3.88 -14.71
C LEU A 390 -0.33 -4.55 -15.89
N LEU A 391 0.13 -5.73 -16.30
CA LEU A 391 -0.47 -6.49 -17.40
C LEU A 391 -1.87 -7.00 -17.08
N GLU A 392 -2.11 -7.42 -15.84
CA GLU A 392 -3.42 -7.84 -15.37
C GLU A 392 -4.44 -6.70 -15.48
N ARG A 393 -4.08 -5.51 -15.02
CA ARG A 393 -4.95 -4.33 -15.00
C ARG A 393 -5.16 -3.79 -16.41
N ASP A 394 -4.10 -3.72 -17.21
CA ASP A 394 -4.18 -3.32 -18.62
C ASP A 394 -5.15 -4.22 -19.41
N ALA A 395 -4.95 -5.54 -19.32
CA ALA A 395 -5.77 -6.50 -20.04
C ALA A 395 -7.23 -6.52 -19.56
N PHE A 396 -7.46 -6.42 -18.25
CA PHE A 396 -8.79 -6.27 -17.69
C PHE A 396 -9.52 -5.03 -18.24
N LEU A 397 -8.86 -3.86 -18.25
CA LEU A 397 -9.47 -2.62 -18.74
C LEU A 397 -9.69 -2.65 -20.25
N LEU A 398 -8.78 -3.27 -21.01
CA LEU A 398 -8.94 -3.50 -22.44
C LEU A 398 -10.19 -4.33 -22.73
N ALA A 399 -10.40 -5.43 -22.01
CA ALA A 399 -11.59 -6.26 -22.17
C ALA A 399 -12.87 -5.55 -21.72
N TRP A 400 -12.82 -4.87 -20.57
CA TRP A 400 -13.97 -4.19 -19.99
C TRP A 400 -14.46 -3.05 -20.88
N TYR A 401 -13.60 -2.06 -21.11
CA TYR A 401 -13.94 -0.86 -21.87
C TYR A 401 -13.99 -1.10 -23.37
N GLY A 402 -13.20 -2.04 -23.91
CA GLY A 402 -13.28 -2.47 -25.30
C GLY A 402 -14.50 -3.35 -25.60
N GLY A 403 -15.23 -3.80 -24.58
CA GLY A 403 -16.43 -4.61 -24.77
C GLY A 403 -16.17 -6.01 -25.31
N LEU A 404 -14.97 -6.55 -25.07
CA LEU A 404 -14.46 -7.75 -25.73
C LEU A 404 -15.16 -9.02 -25.23
N ASP A 405 -15.36 -9.97 -26.13
CA ASP A 405 -15.89 -11.29 -25.82
C ASP A 405 -14.72 -12.28 -25.68
N LEU A 406 -14.41 -12.62 -24.43
CA LEU A 406 -13.27 -13.46 -24.08
C LEU A 406 -13.70 -14.93 -23.99
N PRO A 407 -12.84 -15.90 -24.37
CA PRO A 407 -13.18 -17.31 -24.25
C PRO A 407 -13.19 -17.75 -22.79
N ARG A 408 -14.24 -18.47 -22.38
CA ARG A 408 -14.28 -19.14 -21.07
C ARG A 408 -13.32 -20.32 -21.05
N ILE A 409 -12.53 -20.43 -19.99
CA ILE A 409 -11.73 -21.63 -19.75
C ILE A 409 -12.59 -22.62 -18.95
N ASP A 410 -12.64 -23.86 -19.42
CA ASP A 410 -13.30 -24.92 -18.67
C ASP A 410 -12.49 -25.31 -17.43
N LEU A 411 -13.06 -25.08 -16.25
CA LEU A 411 -12.44 -25.43 -14.97
C LEU A 411 -12.49 -26.94 -14.70
N ASP A 412 -13.37 -27.69 -15.36
CA ASP A 412 -13.45 -29.15 -15.20
C ASP A 412 -12.22 -29.85 -15.81
N ASP A 413 -11.52 -29.18 -16.74
CA ASP A 413 -10.27 -29.66 -17.33
C ASP A 413 -9.04 -29.44 -16.42
N LEU A 414 -9.15 -28.61 -15.37
CA LEU A 414 -8.09 -28.39 -14.39
C LEU A 414 -8.25 -29.37 -13.22
N ASP A 415 -7.51 -30.47 -13.27
CA ASP A 415 -7.36 -31.40 -12.13
C ASP A 415 -6.44 -30.80 -11.04
N ASP A 416 -6.87 -29.70 -10.40
CA ASP A 416 -6.23 -29.09 -9.23
C ASP A 416 -7.20 -29.12 -8.01
N PRO A 417 -6.85 -29.85 -6.93
CA PRO A 417 -7.66 -29.91 -5.71
C PRO A 417 -7.92 -28.54 -5.06
N ARG A 418 -7.01 -27.56 -5.22
CA ARG A 418 -7.18 -26.20 -4.68
C ARG A 418 -8.29 -25.47 -5.41
N ILE A 419 -8.29 -25.53 -6.74
CA ILE A 419 -9.34 -24.94 -7.60
C ILE A 419 -10.69 -25.59 -7.29
N SER A 420 -10.72 -26.92 -7.16
CA SER A 420 -11.92 -27.66 -6.77
C SER A 420 -12.47 -27.20 -5.40
N ALA A 421 -11.59 -27.01 -4.41
CA ALA A 421 -11.97 -26.49 -3.10
C ALA A 421 -12.50 -25.05 -3.16
N MET A 422 -11.90 -24.19 -3.98
CA MET A 422 -12.35 -22.81 -4.20
C MET A 422 -13.75 -22.76 -4.81
N ARG A 423 -14.02 -23.60 -5.84
CA ARG A 423 -15.36 -23.75 -6.45
C ARG A 423 -16.39 -24.23 -5.42
N ALA A 424 -16.04 -25.23 -4.62
CA ALA A 424 -16.93 -25.74 -3.58
C ALA A 424 -17.28 -24.65 -2.54
N ARG A 425 -16.30 -23.84 -2.11
CA ARG A 425 -16.53 -22.72 -1.17
C ARG A 425 -17.45 -21.66 -1.76
N ALA A 426 -17.26 -21.26 -3.01
CA ALA A 426 -18.17 -20.33 -3.69
C ALA A 426 -19.58 -20.91 -3.81
N GLY A 427 -19.71 -22.19 -4.17
CA GLY A 427 -21.00 -22.88 -4.27
C GLY A 427 -21.76 -22.92 -2.93
N LEU A 428 -21.06 -23.10 -1.80
CA LEU A 428 -21.67 -23.01 -0.47
C LEU A 428 -22.23 -21.62 -0.15
N LEU A 429 -21.71 -20.57 -0.80
CA LEU A 429 -22.21 -19.19 -0.69
C LEU A 429 -23.25 -18.83 -1.76
N GLY A 430 -23.62 -19.78 -2.62
CA GLY A 430 -24.59 -19.59 -3.70
C GLY A 430 -24.02 -18.92 -4.96
N TYR A 431 -22.71 -19.03 -5.20
CA TYR A 431 -22.05 -18.47 -6.38
C TYR A 431 -21.51 -19.55 -7.31
N ASP A 432 -21.71 -19.33 -8.61
CA ASP A 432 -20.98 -20.03 -9.67
C ASP A 432 -19.70 -19.26 -10.00
N LEU A 433 -18.61 -20.00 -10.26
CA LEU A 433 -17.33 -19.42 -10.67
C LEU A 433 -17.09 -19.67 -12.15
N HIS A 434 -16.68 -18.62 -12.85
CA HIS A 434 -16.20 -18.66 -14.23
C HIS A 434 -14.81 -18.03 -14.31
N VAL A 435 -14.00 -18.50 -15.24
CA VAL A 435 -12.70 -17.91 -15.58
C VAL A 435 -12.60 -17.72 -17.09
N LEU A 436 -11.99 -16.62 -17.50
CA LEU A 436 -11.81 -16.24 -18.89
C LEU A 436 -10.33 -16.02 -19.17
N ASP A 437 -9.88 -16.43 -20.35
CA ASP A 437 -8.56 -16.05 -20.86
C ASP A 437 -8.63 -14.60 -21.29
N ASN A 438 -7.98 -13.73 -20.52
CA ASN A 438 -7.99 -12.29 -20.73
C ASN A 438 -6.67 -11.81 -21.36
N ARG A 439 -5.97 -12.67 -22.11
CA ARG A 439 -4.86 -12.21 -22.94
C ARG A 439 -5.38 -11.39 -24.11
N ILE A 440 -4.82 -10.19 -24.30
CA ILE A 440 -5.14 -9.32 -25.44
C ILE A 440 -4.00 -9.38 -26.47
N ASP A 441 -3.07 -8.41 -26.46
CA ASP A 441 -1.98 -8.30 -27.43
C ASP A 441 -0.59 -8.59 -26.84
N ILE A 442 -0.49 -8.72 -25.51
CA ILE A 442 0.72 -9.12 -24.80
C ILE A 442 0.54 -10.56 -24.32
N ASP A 443 1.41 -11.46 -24.78
CA ASP A 443 1.31 -12.90 -24.49
C ASP A 443 1.82 -13.21 -23.09
N VAL A 444 1.10 -12.82 -22.04
CA VAL A 444 1.35 -13.24 -20.64
C VAL A 444 0.03 -13.77 -20.10
N PRO A 445 -0.03 -14.94 -19.43
CA PRO A 445 -1.28 -15.45 -18.90
C PRO A 445 -1.95 -14.46 -17.93
N VAL A 446 -3.09 -13.93 -18.34
CA VAL A 446 -3.98 -13.11 -17.53
C VAL A 446 -5.34 -13.79 -17.52
N ILE A 447 -5.86 -14.02 -16.32
CA ILE A 447 -7.14 -14.67 -16.08
C ILE A 447 -8.08 -13.66 -15.45
N THR A 448 -9.29 -13.55 -15.96
CA THR A 448 -10.38 -12.87 -15.28
C THR A 448 -11.31 -13.89 -14.67
N SER A 449 -11.54 -13.81 -13.35
CA SER A 449 -12.49 -14.64 -12.64
C SER A 449 -13.76 -13.86 -12.31
N VAL A 450 -14.90 -14.54 -12.44
CA VAL A 450 -16.22 -13.99 -12.15
C VAL A 450 -16.94 -14.95 -11.22
N ALA A 451 -17.36 -14.46 -10.06
CA ALA A 451 -18.34 -15.13 -9.23
C ALA A 451 -19.70 -14.49 -9.46
N VAL A 452 -20.71 -15.29 -9.76
CA VAL A 452 -22.06 -14.79 -10.03
C VAL A 452 -23.10 -15.63 -9.28
N ARG A 453 -24.14 -14.97 -8.78
CA ARG A 453 -25.31 -15.65 -8.24
C ARG A 453 -26.28 -16.02 -9.37
N PRO A 454 -26.55 -17.31 -9.61
CA PRO A 454 -27.44 -17.72 -10.69
C PRO A 454 -28.89 -17.27 -10.49
N ASP A 455 -29.28 -17.03 -9.23
CA ASP A 455 -30.62 -16.56 -8.87
C ASP A 455 -30.84 -15.04 -9.07
N GLY A 456 -29.78 -14.30 -9.42
CA GLY A 456 -29.83 -12.86 -9.60
C GLY A 456 -30.12 -12.08 -8.31
N SER A 457 -29.85 -12.65 -7.14
CA SER A 457 -30.04 -11.96 -5.85
C SER A 457 -28.93 -10.94 -5.56
N MET A 458 -29.18 -10.03 -4.61
CA MET A 458 -28.21 -9.01 -4.17
C MET A 458 -26.88 -9.62 -3.70
N GLY A 459 -25.80 -8.87 -3.87
CA GLY A 459 -24.45 -9.43 -3.93
C GLY A 459 -24.26 -10.21 -5.23
N THR A 460 -24.81 -9.72 -6.34
CA THR A 460 -24.99 -10.51 -7.57
C THR A 460 -23.69 -10.99 -8.18
N LEU A 461 -22.66 -10.14 -8.20
CA LEU A 461 -21.43 -10.45 -8.92
C LEU A 461 -20.20 -9.90 -8.20
N SER A 462 -19.10 -10.66 -8.26
CA SER A 462 -17.75 -10.26 -7.91
C SER A 462 -16.83 -10.58 -9.08
N LEU A 463 -15.86 -9.72 -9.33
CA LEU A 463 -14.93 -9.87 -10.44
C LEU A 463 -13.52 -9.56 -9.95
N ALA A 464 -12.57 -10.41 -10.31
CA ALA A 464 -11.15 -10.18 -10.06
C ALA A 464 -10.34 -10.64 -11.27
N ALA A 465 -9.04 -10.36 -11.26
CA ALA A 465 -8.11 -10.90 -12.22
C ALA A 465 -6.86 -11.42 -11.51
N GLY A 466 -6.05 -12.17 -12.27
CA GLY A 466 -4.79 -12.72 -11.82
C GLY A 466 -3.86 -12.90 -13.01
N ALA A 467 -2.59 -12.52 -12.87
CA ALA A 467 -1.55 -12.78 -13.85
C ALA A 467 -0.38 -13.57 -13.26
N SER A 468 0.15 -14.51 -14.03
CA SER A 468 1.39 -15.24 -13.70
C SER A 468 2.00 -15.80 -14.99
N LEU A 469 3.31 -16.04 -14.97
CA LEU A 469 3.98 -16.80 -16.02
C LEU A 469 3.55 -18.28 -16.02
N ASP A 470 3.13 -18.83 -14.88
CA ASP A 470 2.39 -20.10 -14.82
C ASP A 470 0.87 -19.83 -14.88
N PRO A 471 0.19 -20.23 -15.96
CA PRO A 471 -1.26 -20.07 -16.11
C PRO A 471 -2.08 -20.71 -14.96
N ARG A 472 -1.58 -21.76 -14.30
CA ARG A 472 -2.27 -22.38 -13.15
C ARG A 472 -2.27 -21.45 -11.95
N GLU A 473 -1.15 -20.78 -11.69
CA GLU A 473 -1.05 -19.76 -10.64
C GLU A 473 -1.92 -18.54 -10.96
N ALA A 474 -2.01 -18.14 -12.23
CA ALA A 474 -2.88 -17.05 -12.66
C ALA A 474 -4.37 -17.34 -12.37
N VAL A 475 -4.82 -18.58 -12.65
CA VAL A 475 -6.18 -19.05 -12.30
C VAL A 475 -6.37 -19.06 -10.77
N GLU A 476 -5.40 -19.60 -10.02
CA GLU A 476 -5.47 -19.64 -8.55
C GLU A 476 -5.55 -18.24 -7.93
N ALA A 477 -4.73 -17.30 -8.40
CA ALA A 477 -4.71 -15.92 -7.94
C ALA A 477 -6.06 -15.22 -8.17
N ALA A 478 -6.58 -15.30 -9.40
CA ALA A 478 -7.87 -14.69 -9.76
C ALA A 478 -9.02 -15.23 -8.89
N LEU A 479 -9.12 -16.57 -8.78
CA LEU A 479 -10.16 -17.23 -7.97
C LEU A 479 -10.03 -16.87 -6.48
N SER A 480 -8.81 -16.87 -5.94
CA SER A 480 -8.55 -16.51 -4.55
C SER A 480 -9.01 -15.08 -4.26
N GLU A 481 -8.67 -14.13 -5.13
CA GLU A 481 -9.07 -12.73 -4.98
C GLU A 481 -10.59 -12.57 -5.03
N THR A 482 -11.26 -13.25 -5.96
CA THR A 482 -12.73 -13.24 -6.04
C THR A 482 -13.37 -13.76 -4.75
N LEU A 483 -12.84 -14.84 -4.17
CA LEU A 483 -13.35 -15.45 -2.93
C LEU A 483 -13.20 -14.56 -1.69
N THR A 484 -12.27 -13.61 -1.70
CA THR A 484 -12.05 -12.67 -0.59
C THR A 484 -13.29 -11.83 -0.30
N TYR A 485 -13.99 -11.39 -1.35
CA TYR A 485 -15.11 -10.44 -1.23
C TYR A 485 -16.48 -11.10 -1.04
N LEU A 486 -16.67 -12.33 -1.55
CA LEU A 486 -18.01 -12.97 -1.60
C LEU A 486 -18.79 -12.99 -0.29
N PRO A 487 -18.19 -13.27 0.89
CA PRO A 487 -18.95 -13.36 2.13
C PRO A 487 -19.68 -12.07 2.51
N HIS A 488 -19.16 -10.90 2.10
CA HIS A 488 -19.66 -9.60 2.54
C HIS A 488 -20.57 -8.92 1.52
N LEU A 489 -20.44 -9.25 0.22
CA LEU A 489 -21.16 -8.58 -0.86
C LEU A 489 -22.68 -8.48 -0.68
N PRO A 490 -23.41 -9.54 -0.25
CA PRO A 490 -24.87 -9.47 -0.12
C PRO A 490 -25.31 -8.47 0.95
N ASN A 491 -24.58 -8.39 2.06
CA ASN A 491 -24.91 -7.46 3.15
C ASN A 491 -24.52 -6.04 2.78
N GLN A 492 -23.35 -5.84 2.19
CA GLN A 492 -22.92 -4.53 1.68
C GLN A 492 -23.90 -3.95 0.65
N ALA A 493 -24.40 -4.80 -0.26
CA ALA A 493 -25.39 -4.39 -1.24
C ALA A 493 -26.72 -3.99 -0.59
N ARG A 494 -27.20 -4.74 0.41
CA ARG A 494 -28.44 -4.44 1.15
C ARG A 494 -28.34 -3.17 1.98
N GLU A 495 -27.24 -3.02 2.72
CA GLU A 495 -27.00 -1.85 3.57
C GLU A 495 -26.83 -0.57 2.74
N GLY A 496 -26.22 -0.69 1.55
CA GLY A 496 -25.97 0.42 0.63
C GLY A 496 -27.00 0.60 -0.49
N GLU A 497 -28.14 -0.10 -0.47
CA GLU A 497 -29.03 -0.23 -1.64
C GLU A 497 -29.43 1.12 -2.28
N ALA A 498 -29.80 2.10 -1.45
CA ALA A 498 -30.21 3.43 -1.93
C ALA A 498 -29.06 4.20 -2.58
N GLU A 499 -27.85 4.14 -1.99
CA GLU A 499 -26.64 4.74 -2.51
C GLU A 499 -26.25 4.11 -3.85
N LEU A 500 -26.25 2.77 -3.93
CA LEU A 500 -25.90 2.03 -5.13
C LEU A 500 -26.88 2.29 -6.27
N ARG A 501 -28.19 2.38 -6.00
CA ARG A 501 -29.18 2.78 -7.02
C ARG A 501 -28.96 4.19 -7.53
N ALA A 502 -28.56 5.13 -6.66
CA ALA A 502 -28.23 6.48 -7.09
C ALA A 502 -26.99 6.48 -8.00
N MET A 503 -25.94 5.74 -7.65
CA MET A 503 -24.75 5.56 -8.50
C MET A 503 -25.08 4.93 -9.86
N MET A 504 -25.99 3.97 -9.91
CA MET A 504 -26.41 3.36 -11.17
C MET A 504 -27.19 4.32 -12.08
N ALA A 505 -27.94 5.26 -11.49
CA ALA A 505 -28.66 6.29 -12.22
C ALA A 505 -27.72 7.42 -12.69
N ASP A 506 -26.65 7.69 -11.92
CA ASP A 506 -25.64 8.68 -12.21
C ASP A 506 -24.25 8.19 -11.77
N TYR A 507 -23.45 7.72 -12.75
CA TYR A 507 -22.09 7.25 -12.48
C TYR A 507 -21.15 8.33 -11.95
N GLY A 508 -21.48 9.63 -12.05
CA GLY A 508 -20.73 10.71 -11.42
C GLY A 508 -20.69 10.64 -9.88
N LEU A 509 -21.55 9.79 -9.29
CA LEU A 509 -21.54 9.47 -7.86
C LEU A 509 -20.58 8.34 -7.49
N VAL A 510 -20.04 7.59 -8.47
CA VAL A 510 -18.98 6.59 -8.24
C VAL A 510 -17.66 7.33 -8.13
N ARG A 511 -17.14 7.46 -6.90
CA ARG A 511 -15.99 8.34 -6.59
C ARG A 511 -14.84 7.63 -5.91
N HIS A 512 -15.13 6.53 -5.22
CA HIS A 512 -14.16 5.80 -4.43
C HIS A 512 -13.94 4.41 -5.00
N LEU A 513 -12.77 3.83 -4.69
CA LEU A 513 -12.40 2.47 -5.08
C LEU A 513 -13.50 1.45 -4.74
N THR A 514 -14.06 1.52 -3.53
CA THR A 514 -15.10 0.58 -3.11
C THR A 514 -16.41 0.71 -3.87
N ASP A 515 -16.70 1.88 -4.47
CA ASP A 515 -17.96 2.13 -5.18
C ASP A 515 -18.01 1.28 -6.46
N HIS A 516 -16.86 1.16 -7.14
CA HIS A 516 -16.70 0.38 -8.36
C HIS A 516 -17.13 -1.07 -8.17
N ALA A 517 -16.60 -1.77 -7.16
CA ALA A 517 -16.96 -3.15 -6.89
C ALA A 517 -18.37 -3.29 -6.25
N ARG A 518 -18.73 -2.44 -5.28
CA ARG A 518 -20.02 -2.55 -4.57
C ARG A 518 -21.23 -2.42 -5.49
N MET A 519 -21.13 -1.59 -6.53
CA MET A 519 -22.22 -1.40 -7.51
C MET A 519 -22.64 -2.72 -8.18
N TYR A 520 -21.70 -3.64 -8.43
CA TYR A 520 -21.97 -4.96 -9.04
C TYR A 520 -22.59 -5.97 -8.08
N GLY A 521 -22.77 -5.60 -6.81
CA GLY A 521 -23.66 -6.30 -5.89
C GLY A 521 -25.15 -6.15 -6.27
N MET A 522 -25.50 -5.19 -7.14
CA MET A 522 -26.89 -4.96 -7.56
C MET A 522 -27.28 -5.83 -8.77
N PRO A 523 -28.44 -6.53 -8.74
CA PRO A 523 -28.88 -7.38 -9.85
C PRO A 523 -28.97 -6.67 -11.20
N GLU A 524 -29.38 -5.40 -11.19
CA GLU A 524 -29.53 -4.55 -12.37
C GLU A 524 -28.22 -4.38 -13.14
N MET A 525 -27.07 -4.40 -12.45
CA MET A 525 -25.74 -4.29 -13.08
C MET A 525 -25.34 -5.54 -13.86
N GLY A 526 -26.03 -6.66 -13.66
CA GLY A 526 -25.79 -7.91 -14.39
C GLY A 526 -25.96 -7.80 -15.91
N VAL A 527 -26.63 -6.76 -16.41
CA VAL A 527 -26.70 -6.48 -17.86
C VAL A 527 -25.33 -6.21 -18.48
N HIS A 528 -24.43 -5.58 -17.72
CA HIS A 528 -23.10 -5.19 -18.21
C HIS A 528 -22.07 -6.33 -18.14
N THR A 529 -22.38 -7.42 -17.45
CA THR A 529 -21.46 -8.53 -17.20
C THR A 529 -21.83 -9.81 -17.95
N ARG A 530 -22.89 -9.79 -18.76
CA ARG A 530 -23.37 -10.97 -19.51
C ARG A 530 -22.28 -11.66 -20.33
N ARG A 531 -21.38 -10.90 -20.95
CA ARG A 531 -20.25 -11.42 -21.73
C ARG A 531 -19.23 -12.20 -20.91
N TYR A 532 -19.14 -11.92 -19.61
CA TYR A 532 -18.25 -12.62 -18.69
C TYR A 532 -18.88 -13.90 -18.12
N VAL A 533 -20.21 -13.89 -17.94
CA VAL A 533 -20.96 -15.04 -17.38
C VAL A 533 -21.34 -16.06 -18.46
N ALA A 534 -21.68 -15.58 -19.65
CA ALA A 534 -22.08 -16.40 -20.80
C ALA A 534 -21.36 -15.94 -22.08
N PRO A 535 -20.02 -16.09 -22.15
CA PRO A 535 -19.24 -15.73 -23.35
C PRO A 535 -19.63 -16.60 -24.54
N ARG A 536 -19.41 -16.11 -25.77
CA ARG A 536 -19.82 -16.85 -26.98
C ARG A 536 -18.94 -18.06 -27.29
N SER A 537 -17.75 -18.13 -26.68
CA SER A 537 -16.80 -19.21 -26.88
C SER A 537 -16.28 -19.77 -25.56
N SER A 538 -15.89 -21.04 -25.60
CA SER A 538 -15.21 -21.74 -24.53
C SER A 538 -14.05 -22.53 -25.08
N THR A 539 -13.02 -22.71 -24.27
CA THR A 539 -11.81 -23.46 -24.60
C THR A 539 -11.38 -24.33 -23.42
N THR A 540 -10.59 -25.36 -23.69
CA THR A 540 -9.98 -26.17 -22.64
C THR A 540 -8.73 -25.47 -22.11
N PHE A 541 -8.36 -25.72 -20.86
CA PHE A 541 -7.14 -25.14 -20.29
C PHE A 541 -5.89 -25.51 -21.11
N GLY A 542 -5.80 -26.77 -21.55
CA GLY A 542 -4.69 -27.24 -22.39
C GLY A 542 -4.65 -26.57 -23.77
N ALA A 543 -5.80 -26.28 -24.39
CA ALA A 543 -5.82 -25.57 -25.67
C ALA A 543 -5.42 -24.09 -25.52
N ALA A 544 -5.85 -23.43 -24.44
CA ALA A 544 -5.50 -22.04 -24.17
C ALA A 544 -4.01 -21.87 -23.80
N PHE A 545 -3.48 -22.76 -22.96
CA PHE A 545 -2.20 -22.56 -22.27
C PHE A 545 -1.18 -23.69 -22.42
N GLY A 546 -1.47 -24.74 -23.20
CA GLY A 546 -0.51 -25.84 -23.42
C GLY A 546 0.85 -25.35 -23.90
N ALA A 547 0.85 -24.41 -24.87
CA ALA A 547 2.09 -23.80 -25.34
C ALA A 547 2.86 -23.00 -24.27
N HIS A 548 2.19 -22.51 -23.22
CA HIS A 548 2.86 -21.85 -22.09
C HIS A 548 3.49 -22.87 -21.15
N LEU A 549 2.78 -23.96 -20.87
CA LEU A 549 3.26 -25.05 -20.02
C LEU A 549 4.41 -25.83 -20.66
N ASP A 550 4.46 -25.88 -22.00
CA ASP A 550 5.53 -26.53 -22.76
C ASP A 550 6.80 -25.67 -22.87
N ARG A 551 6.77 -24.39 -22.47
CA ARG A 551 7.96 -23.54 -22.49
C ARG A 551 8.99 -24.08 -21.50
N PRO A 552 10.28 -24.19 -21.89
CA PRO A 552 11.33 -24.51 -20.94
C PRO A 552 11.33 -23.47 -19.82
N GLY A 553 11.08 -23.92 -18.60
CA GLY A 553 11.13 -23.01 -17.45
C GLY A 553 12.55 -22.48 -17.27
N ARG A 554 12.64 -21.24 -16.80
CA ARG A 554 13.92 -20.57 -16.52
C ARG A 554 14.42 -20.89 -15.13
N THR A 555 15.73 -20.92 -14.96
CA THR A 555 16.39 -21.21 -13.68
C THR A 555 16.78 -19.95 -12.91
N ASP A 556 16.57 -18.76 -13.47
CA ASP A 556 16.89 -17.46 -12.85
C ASP A 556 15.69 -16.50 -13.03
N LEU A 557 15.24 -15.85 -11.95
CA LEU A 557 14.12 -14.88 -12.01
C LEU A 557 14.46 -13.67 -12.89
N ARG A 558 15.73 -13.29 -12.98
CA ARG A 558 16.15 -12.18 -13.84
C ARG A 558 15.80 -12.42 -15.30
N GLU A 559 15.91 -13.68 -15.75
CA GLU A 559 15.55 -14.05 -17.12
C GLU A 559 14.02 -14.03 -17.34
N ASP A 560 13.24 -14.33 -16.29
CA ASP A 560 11.78 -14.19 -16.33
C ASP A 560 11.34 -12.73 -16.41
N VAL A 561 11.99 -11.84 -15.65
CA VAL A 561 11.77 -10.39 -15.75
C VAL A 561 12.12 -9.89 -17.16
N ALA A 562 13.28 -10.29 -17.70
CA ALA A 562 13.71 -9.89 -19.04
C ALA A 562 12.70 -10.30 -20.13
N ASP A 563 12.14 -11.50 -20.04
CA ASP A 563 11.11 -11.97 -20.97
C ASP A 563 9.81 -11.17 -20.90
N VAL A 564 9.36 -10.79 -19.70
CA VAL A 564 8.18 -9.93 -19.55
C VAL A 564 8.46 -8.53 -20.10
N VAL A 565 9.65 -7.99 -19.84
CA VAL A 565 10.11 -6.70 -20.40
C VAL A 565 10.12 -6.75 -21.93
N ASP A 566 10.66 -7.83 -22.52
CA ASP A 566 10.73 -8.00 -23.97
C ASP A 566 9.33 -8.08 -24.61
N ARG A 567 8.36 -8.73 -23.95
CA ARG A 567 6.97 -8.80 -24.42
C ARG A 567 6.26 -7.45 -24.38
N ILE A 568 6.47 -6.68 -23.32
CA ILE A 568 5.94 -5.31 -23.19
C ILE A 568 6.59 -4.39 -24.24
N ALA A 569 7.90 -4.50 -24.43
CA ALA A 569 8.65 -3.75 -25.44
C ALA A 569 8.21 -4.10 -26.87
N ALA A 570 7.94 -5.38 -27.16
CA ALA A 570 7.41 -5.82 -28.45
C ALA A 570 6.02 -5.26 -28.76
N ALA A 571 5.22 -4.94 -27.73
CA ALA A 571 3.96 -4.22 -27.86
C ALA A 571 4.14 -2.69 -28.02
N GLY A 572 5.37 -2.18 -27.92
CA GLY A 572 5.74 -0.78 -28.14
C GLY A 572 5.79 0.07 -26.87
N HIS A 573 5.91 -0.56 -25.70
CA HIS A 573 5.90 0.11 -24.40
C HIS A 573 7.27 -0.01 -23.72
N GLU A 574 7.78 1.10 -23.18
CA GLU A 574 8.98 1.11 -22.35
C GLU A 574 8.64 0.60 -20.94
N VAL A 575 9.53 -0.17 -20.32
CA VAL A 575 9.40 -0.59 -18.92
C VAL A 575 10.37 0.19 -18.04
N VAL A 576 9.84 0.86 -17.03
CA VAL A 576 10.60 1.64 -16.04
C VAL A 576 10.34 1.09 -14.65
N VAL A 577 11.40 1.01 -13.82
CA VAL A 577 11.32 0.56 -12.43
C VAL A 577 11.92 1.62 -11.50
N VAL A 578 11.22 1.93 -10.41
CA VAL A 578 11.67 2.80 -9.33
C VAL A 578 11.76 1.98 -8.05
N ASP A 579 12.93 1.95 -7.41
CA ASP A 579 13.11 1.31 -6.10
C ASP A 579 12.45 2.18 -5.01
N GLN A 580 11.49 1.60 -4.29
CA GLN A 580 10.77 2.25 -3.19
C GLN A 580 11.13 1.66 -1.83
N THR A 581 12.06 0.72 -1.79
CA THR A 581 12.39 -0.08 -0.61
C THR A 581 12.68 0.83 0.59
N SER A 582 11.84 0.70 1.63
CA SER A 582 12.07 1.40 2.90
C SER A 582 13.21 0.74 3.69
N PRO A 583 13.92 1.48 4.57
CA PRO A 583 14.94 0.90 5.45
C PRO A 583 14.45 -0.29 6.28
N GLU A 584 13.18 -0.27 6.70
CA GLU A 584 12.54 -1.35 7.44
C GLU A 584 12.41 -2.63 6.60
N GLN A 585 12.07 -2.48 5.31
CA GLN A 585 11.99 -3.60 4.37
C GLN A 585 13.38 -4.14 4.03
N ALA A 586 14.33 -3.26 3.75
CA ALA A 586 15.72 -3.65 3.49
C ALA A 586 16.31 -4.46 4.66
N ALA A 587 16.05 -4.04 5.91
CA ALA A 587 16.47 -4.76 7.11
C ALA A 587 15.81 -6.14 7.27
N ALA A 588 14.61 -6.34 6.70
CA ALA A 588 13.92 -7.62 6.67
C ALA A 588 14.30 -8.50 5.46
N GLY A 589 15.14 -7.99 4.54
CA GLY A 589 15.44 -8.66 3.27
C GLY A 589 14.25 -8.65 2.31
N LEU A 590 13.47 -7.57 2.34
CA LEU A 590 12.39 -7.30 1.40
C LEU A 590 12.74 -6.10 0.52
N HIS A 591 12.22 -6.12 -0.70
CA HIS A 591 12.35 -5.05 -1.68
C HIS A 591 10.97 -4.65 -2.18
N THR A 592 10.74 -3.35 -2.34
CA THR A 592 9.54 -2.83 -3.00
C THR A 592 9.94 -1.97 -4.16
N VAL A 593 9.26 -2.16 -5.28
CA VAL A 593 9.43 -1.34 -6.47
C VAL A 593 8.08 -0.82 -6.94
N ALA A 594 8.10 0.32 -7.62
CA ALA A 594 7.03 0.74 -8.51
C ALA A 594 7.48 0.50 -9.95
N THR A 595 6.70 -0.27 -10.70
CA THR A 595 6.89 -0.49 -12.14
C THR A 595 5.95 0.41 -12.92
N LEU A 596 6.42 0.93 -14.05
CA LEU A 596 5.64 1.75 -14.98
C LEU A 596 5.88 1.25 -16.40
N ALA A 597 4.81 1.17 -17.18
CA ALA A 597 4.89 0.92 -18.60
C ALA A 597 4.05 1.96 -19.37
N PRO A 598 4.63 3.15 -19.66
CA PRO A 598 3.88 4.22 -20.31
C PRO A 598 3.19 3.76 -21.60
N GLY A 599 1.91 4.08 -21.72
CA GLY A 599 1.03 3.64 -22.79
C GLY A 599 0.18 2.40 -22.48
N LEU A 600 0.51 1.60 -21.44
CA LEU A 600 -0.45 0.65 -20.87
C LEU A 600 -1.59 1.39 -20.16
N LEU A 601 -2.78 0.79 -20.10
CA LEU A 601 -3.94 1.40 -19.45
C LEU A 601 -3.77 1.38 -17.92
N PRO A 602 -3.72 2.54 -17.24
CA PRO A 602 -3.76 2.59 -15.79
C PRO A 602 -5.19 2.32 -15.31
N ILE A 603 -5.29 1.72 -14.13
CA ILE A 603 -6.57 1.62 -13.42
C ILE A 603 -6.80 2.88 -12.59
N ASP A 604 -7.97 3.49 -12.76
CA ASP A 604 -8.36 4.72 -12.08
C ASP A 604 -9.67 4.51 -11.32
N PHE A 605 -9.76 5.09 -10.12
CA PHE A 605 -10.97 5.03 -9.31
C PHE A 605 -11.70 6.37 -9.30
N GLY A 606 -13.02 6.31 -9.50
CA GLY A 606 -13.88 7.45 -9.76
C GLY A 606 -14.25 7.54 -11.24
N TRP A 607 -15.54 7.64 -11.55
CA TRP A 607 -16.00 7.62 -12.95
C TRP A 607 -15.51 8.82 -13.77
N ASN A 608 -15.35 9.98 -13.13
CA ASN A 608 -14.82 11.18 -13.78
C ASN A 608 -13.30 11.11 -14.00
N ARG A 609 -12.60 10.07 -13.57
CA ARG A 609 -11.11 9.98 -13.60
C ARG A 609 -10.59 8.88 -14.53
N GLN A 610 -11.34 8.46 -15.54
CA GLN A 610 -10.97 7.29 -16.36
C GLN A 610 -10.00 7.64 -17.50
N ARG A 611 -8.67 7.60 -17.24
CA ARG A 611 -7.65 7.82 -18.29
C ARG A 611 -7.72 6.76 -19.39
N ALA A 612 -8.02 5.51 -19.01
CA ALA A 612 -8.10 4.37 -19.93
C ALA A 612 -8.98 4.66 -21.16
N LEU A 613 -10.12 5.33 -20.98
CA LEU A 613 -11.06 5.69 -22.07
C LEU A 613 -10.46 6.64 -23.13
N ARG A 614 -9.44 7.41 -22.74
CA ARG A 614 -8.79 8.41 -23.58
C ARG A 614 -7.50 7.90 -24.22
N MET A 615 -6.93 6.81 -23.70
CA MET A 615 -5.66 6.29 -24.20
C MET A 615 -5.81 5.57 -25.55
N PRO A 616 -4.87 5.75 -26.50
CA PRO A 616 -4.92 5.08 -27.81
C PRO A 616 -4.89 3.56 -27.75
N ARG A 617 -4.23 2.99 -26.73
CA ARG A 617 -4.10 1.55 -26.54
C ARG A 617 -5.46 0.86 -26.43
N LEU A 618 -6.44 1.49 -25.78
CA LEU A 618 -7.78 0.95 -25.63
C LEU A 618 -8.43 0.60 -26.98
N ARG A 619 -8.15 1.39 -28.02
CA ARG A 619 -8.72 1.21 -29.35
C ARG A 619 -7.89 0.27 -30.23
N THR A 620 -6.58 0.26 -30.04
CA THR A 620 -5.63 -0.38 -30.96
C THR A 620 -5.20 -1.78 -30.54
N ALA A 621 -5.12 -2.08 -29.24
CA ALA A 621 -4.71 -3.39 -28.74
C ALA A 621 -5.68 -4.52 -29.15
N PRO A 622 -7.02 -4.35 -29.09
CA PRO A 622 -7.95 -5.41 -29.52
C PRO A 622 -7.80 -5.80 -31.00
N ALA A 623 -7.56 -4.81 -31.87
CA ALA A 623 -7.32 -5.03 -33.29
C ALA A 623 -5.98 -5.74 -33.56
N ARG A 624 -4.93 -5.34 -32.82
CA ARG A 624 -3.60 -5.96 -32.89
C ARG A 624 -3.62 -7.43 -32.44
N ALA A 625 -4.45 -7.73 -31.45
CA ALA A 625 -4.71 -9.08 -30.95
C ALA A 625 -5.54 -9.94 -31.93
N GLY A 626 -6.15 -9.34 -32.96
CA GLY A 626 -7.07 -10.02 -33.86
C GLY A 626 -8.40 -10.41 -33.21
N LEU A 627 -8.74 -9.84 -32.05
CA LEU A 627 -10.04 -10.02 -31.39
C LEU A 627 -11.15 -9.23 -32.10
N VAL A 628 -10.76 -8.16 -32.81
CA VAL A 628 -11.59 -7.37 -33.72
C VAL A 628 -10.79 -7.09 -35.00
N ASP A 629 -11.46 -6.83 -36.12
CA ASP A 629 -10.85 -6.63 -37.44
C ASP A 629 -10.53 -5.16 -37.77
N HIS A 630 -10.79 -4.24 -36.84
CA HIS A 630 -10.60 -2.80 -36.99
C HIS A 630 -10.24 -2.13 -35.66
N VAL A 631 -9.70 -0.91 -35.71
CA VAL A 631 -9.45 -0.08 -34.53
C VAL A 631 -10.78 0.41 -33.96
N LEU A 632 -11.05 0.16 -32.67
CA LEU A 632 -12.32 0.52 -32.06
C LEU A 632 -12.59 2.02 -32.13
N THR A 633 -13.84 2.38 -32.37
CA THR A 633 -14.34 3.75 -32.31
C THR A 633 -14.86 4.11 -30.92
N ASP A 634 -15.02 5.41 -30.64
CA ASP A 634 -15.51 5.90 -29.34
C ASP A 634 -16.93 5.43 -29.01
N GLU A 635 -17.74 5.11 -30.02
CA GLU A 635 -19.12 4.64 -29.89
C GLU A 635 -19.19 3.16 -29.49
N GLU A 636 -18.14 2.39 -29.76
CA GLU A 636 -18.05 0.96 -29.42
C GLU A 636 -17.54 0.73 -28.00
N LEU A 637 -16.91 1.74 -27.40
CA LEU A 637 -16.40 1.67 -26.04
C LEU A 637 -17.54 1.55 -25.03
N VAL A 638 -17.41 0.62 -24.10
CA VAL A 638 -18.35 0.48 -22.98
C VAL A 638 -18.11 1.59 -21.98
N ARG A 639 -19.06 2.50 -21.81
CA ARG A 639 -18.95 3.62 -20.87
C ARG A 639 -19.69 3.34 -19.55
N VAL A 640 -19.17 2.38 -18.80
CA VAL A 640 -19.70 1.94 -17.49
C VAL A 640 -18.53 1.77 -16.52
N PRO A 641 -18.60 2.24 -15.26
CA PRO A 641 -17.54 2.06 -14.27
C PRO A 641 -17.14 0.59 -14.17
N HIS A 642 -15.84 0.30 -14.15
CA HIS A 642 -15.39 -1.09 -14.08
C HIS A 642 -15.70 -1.74 -12.72
N PRO A 643 -15.92 -3.07 -12.64
CA PRO A 643 -16.19 -3.79 -11.39
C PRO A 643 -14.95 -4.12 -10.55
N PHE A 644 -13.74 -3.81 -11.03
CA PHE A 644 -12.50 -4.18 -10.33
C PHE A 644 -12.43 -3.54 -8.93
N PRO A 645 -12.09 -4.30 -7.88
CA PRO A 645 -12.05 -3.85 -6.50
C PRO A 645 -10.82 -3.03 -6.12
#